data_AF-A0A496UIF3-F1
#
_entry.id   AF-A0A496UIF3-F1
#
_cell.length_a   1.000
_cell.length_b   1.000
_cell.length_c   1.000
_cell.angle_alpha   90.00
_cell.angle_beta   90.00
_cell.angle_gamma   90.00
#
_symmetry.space_group_name_H-M   'P 1'
#
loop_
_entity.id
_entity.type
_entity.pdbx_description
1 polymer ?
#
loop_
_entity_poly.entity_id
_entity_poly.type
_entity_poly.pdbx_seq_one_letter_code
_entity_poly.pdbx_strand_id
1 'polypeptide(L)'
;MSADYGADINVQEYKYIQSVLVTEAEGKDHTHYTARLDLDSTKFNFTLANALGLDVHFSEATNGTNMLRHWKAYWCNVDDDKATVFIKIPNMLANETRRIHVIWGGTLDDRSDPDTVGLLLADAFSSFTASNAKWVNNFSMSTTHFNNDYGLYIPTNGYYIKPVSDVLAGKVSWVIESFAYWDDSQESNRIVFTGTENALDIRYYPGSTIYHNIVNGGGYVSNSYTYGGGQRASFNETHTSYYEPTDKIRMRQTGRSSYPDADYYVERSVYGDTRQTSFYFYGPYNNNTTQYFYVAWVLVREYRLDEAEIDYTDLFVQYENVVHQEEDTIEYGPDVTNEELFHYTTYSGGGNPFKLSNNDAQDVWETDQSTAQMVDGVGVIVDFSCDKEDVTAETYIHYDSGHEKFYAAAKLSDNGTDPHGRDTWRTQSPSGWASIDFNTDAQAISGLSVRTATSIPPTTYVTFSFSGAFDRPTLSGTDWFPLASGTLVPTNTDQFVHFYNETPFRHYKLYCQDDADSQDIELEEWGMYRYKSYHQPRNIVQVRLLPDFENNQQKYFPRYFSLQGSNEGQYWEELHAEYTYTPFYEYTHGRWHRYTTLNEKPFYVYRMVFKGNWNGDTGKMVVADWEMVELASEEYTYRIFNGTDLDEAGTTAVWALPNAGIDGLFYSAIGGNLNKVNNSLLVSDNRLANEIIDINVIQ
;
A
#
# COMPACT_ATOMS: atom_id res chain seq x y z
N MET A 1 -42.21 -4.11 -30.58
CA MET A 1 -40.74 -3.96 -30.62
C MET A 1 -40.06 -4.50 -29.35
N SER A 2 -40.68 -5.35 -28.53
CA SER A 2 -40.11 -5.75 -27.21
C SER A 2 -39.76 -7.24 -27.05
N ALA A 3 -39.77 -8.04 -28.12
CA ALA A 3 -39.51 -9.48 -28.00
C ALA A 3 -38.02 -9.85 -28.09
N ASP A 4 -37.18 -8.95 -28.62
CA ASP A 4 -35.77 -9.26 -28.92
C ASP A 4 -34.79 -8.93 -27.79
N TYR A 5 -35.22 -8.11 -26.82
CA TYR A 5 -34.42 -7.77 -25.64
C TYR A 5 -34.83 -8.60 -24.42
N GLY A 6 -33.90 -8.75 -23.48
CA GLY A 6 -34.14 -9.23 -22.13
C GLY A 6 -34.83 -8.18 -21.26
N ALA A 7 -35.12 -8.55 -20.01
CA ALA A 7 -35.50 -7.56 -19.01
C ALA A 7 -34.31 -6.62 -18.72
N ASP A 8 -34.60 -5.40 -18.31
CA ASP A 8 -33.56 -4.44 -17.90
C ASP A 8 -32.88 -4.87 -16.57
N ILE A 9 -31.73 -4.28 -16.25
CA ILE A 9 -31.01 -4.47 -14.97
C ILE A 9 -30.75 -3.14 -14.27
N ASN A 10 -30.57 -3.19 -12.95
CA ASN A 10 -30.07 -2.04 -12.17
C ASN A 10 -28.54 -2.02 -12.19
N VAL A 11 -27.93 -1.21 -13.06
CA VAL A 11 -26.47 -1.16 -13.20
C VAL A 11 -25.72 -0.69 -11.95
N GLN A 12 -26.40 -0.08 -10.98
CA GLN A 12 -25.79 0.29 -9.69
C GLN A 12 -25.42 -0.93 -8.83
N GLU A 13 -25.95 -2.11 -9.16
CA GLU A 13 -25.62 -3.37 -8.50
C GLU A 13 -24.38 -4.04 -9.10
N TYR A 14 -23.74 -3.43 -10.11
CA TYR A 14 -22.59 -3.97 -10.84
C TYR A 14 -21.42 -3.00 -10.74
N LYS A 15 -20.20 -3.54 -10.63
CA LYS A 15 -18.97 -2.76 -10.47
C LYS A 15 -18.34 -2.34 -11.79
N TYR A 16 -18.53 -3.13 -12.84
CA TYR A 16 -17.80 -2.96 -14.10
C TYR A 16 -18.76 -2.87 -15.28
N ILE A 17 -18.51 -1.89 -16.14
CA ILE A 17 -19.16 -1.72 -17.42
C ILE A 17 -18.08 -1.38 -18.42
N GLN A 18 -17.82 -2.29 -19.35
CA GLN A 18 -16.91 -2.07 -20.47
C GLN A 18 -17.62 -2.34 -21.78
N SER A 19 -16.93 -2.19 -22.90
CA SER A 19 -17.52 -2.44 -24.21
C SER A 19 -16.66 -3.32 -25.10
N VAL A 20 -17.36 -4.00 -26.01
CA VAL A 20 -16.78 -4.62 -27.20
C VAL A 20 -17.41 -3.98 -28.42
N LEU A 21 -16.67 -3.93 -29.54
CA LEU A 21 -17.21 -3.48 -30.82
C LEU A 21 -17.43 -4.70 -31.71
N VAL A 22 -18.61 -4.80 -32.31
CA VAL A 22 -19.00 -5.88 -33.21
C VAL A 22 -19.25 -5.28 -34.59
N THR A 23 -18.44 -5.65 -35.58
CA THR A 23 -18.52 -5.12 -36.95
C THR A 23 -19.10 -6.14 -37.91
N GLU A 24 -20.14 -5.75 -38.64
CA GLU A 24 -20.73 -6.53 -39.73
C GLU A 24 -19.75 -6.63 -40.89
N ALA A 25 -19.41 -7.85 -41.32
CA ALA A 25 -18.35 -8.08 -42.31
C ALA A 25 -18.85 -8.47 -43.71
N GLU A 26 -20.11 -8.88 -43.89
CA GLU A 26 -20.62 -9.35 -45.19
C GLU A 26 -21.15 -8.22 -46.09
N GLY A 27 -21.27 -7.00 -45.56
CA GLY A 27 -21.84 -5.86 -46.26
C GLY A 27 -23.34 -6.00 -46.51
N LYS A 28 -24.08 -6.64 -45.58
CA LYS A 28 -25.53 -6.86 -45.69
C LYS A 28 -26.25 -6.52 -44.39
N ASP A 29 -27.53 -6.15 -44.53
CA ASP A 29 -28.41 -5.97 -43.38
C ASP A 29 -28.81 -7.33 -42.80
N HIS A 30 -28.74 -7.46 -41.49
CA HIS A 30 -29.11 -8.66 -40.75
C HIS A 30 -30.20 -8.34 -39.74
N THR A 31 -31.15 -9.25 -39.58
CA THR A 31 -32.07 -9.26 -38.43
C THR A 31 -31.71 -10.44 -37.55
N HIS A 32 -31.79 -10.24 -36.24
CA HIS A 32 -31.45 -11.25 -35.23
C HIS A 32 -30.03 -11.82 -35.43
N TYR A 33 -29.05 -10.94 -35.64
CA TYR A 33 -27.66 -11.30 -35.81
C TYR A 33 -27.11 -11.96 -34.55
N THR A 34 -26.58 -13.19 -34.63
CA THR A 34 -25.93 -13.85 -33.48
C THR A 34 -24.42 -13.71 -33.59
N ALA A 35 -23.80 -12.95 -32.67
CA ALA A 35 -22.35 -12.82 -32.58
C ALA A 35 -21.78 -13.83 -31.56
N ARG A 36 -20.60 -14.38 -31.85
CA ARG A 36 -19.86 -15.30 -30.97
C ARG A 36 -18.66 -14.57 -30.38
N LEU A 37 -18.57 -14.51 -29.06
CA LEU A 37 -17.46 -13.94 -28.32
C LEU A 37 -16.64 -15.07 -27.70
N ASP A 38 -15.33 -15.09 -27.99
CA ASP A 38 -14.37 -16.01 -27.40
C ASP A 38 -13.41 -15.25 -26.49
N LEU A 39 -13.66 -15.33 -25.18
CA LEU A 39 -12.91 -14.66 -24.13
C LEU A 39 -11.81 -15.55 -23.59
N ASP A 40 -10.67 -14.94 -23.29
CA ASP A 40 -9.53 -15.52 -22.58
C ASP A 40 -8.93 -14.48 -21.63
N SER A 41 -7.98 -14.88 -20.78
CA SER A 41 -7.33 -14.00 -19.80
C SER A 41 -6.58 -12.80 -20.39
N THR A 42 -6.40 -12.72 -21.71
CA THR A 42 -5.85 -11.53 -22.38
C THR A 42 -6.93 -10.52 -22.79
N LYS A 43 -8.19 -10.95 -22.87
CA LYS A 43 -9.35 -10.15 -23.30
C LYS A 43 -10.29 -9.77 -22.16
N PHE A 44 -10.40 -10.63 -21.14
CA PHE A 44 -11.32 -10.45 -20.02
C PHE A 44 -10.65 -10.86 -18.70
N ASN A 45 -10.86 -10.08 -17.65
CA ASN A 45 -10.33 -10.39 -16.33
C ASN A 45 -11.35 -11.22 -15.52
N PHE A 46 -11.19 -12.53 -15.55
CA PHE A 46 -12.10 -13.48 -14.91
C PHE A 46 -12.11 -13.41 -13.38
N THR A 47 -11.08 -12.81 -12.76
CA THR A 47 -11.02 -12.64 -11.29
C THR A 47 -12.02 -11.61 -10.77
N LEU A 48 -12.52 -10.74 -11.65
CA LEU A 48 -13.48 -9.68 -11.33
C LEU A 48 -14.94 -10.09 -11.57
N ALA A 49 -15.18 -11.31 -12.06
CA ALA A 49 -16.51 -11.85 -12.36
C ALA A 49 -16.83 -13.06 -11.45
N ASN A 50 -18.10 -13.44 -11.40
CA ASN A 50 -18.49 -14.68 -10.72
C ASN A 50 -17.84 -15.91 -11.39
N ALA A 51 -17.58 -16.96 -10.60
CA ALA A 51 -16.92 -18.17 -11.09
C ALA A 51 -17.67 -18.91 -12.20
N LEU A 52 -19.00 -18.78 -12.24
CA LEU A 52 -19.84 -19.34 -13.29
C LEU A 52 -20.32 -18.26 -14.29
N GLY A 53 -19.81 -17.03 -14.17
CA GLY A 53 -20.18 -15.90 -15.03
C GLY A 53 -21.66 -15.49 -14.91
N LEU A 54 -22.32 -15.82 -13.80
CA LEU A 54 -23.76 -15.57 -13.64
C LEU A 54 -24.08 -14.07 -13.63
N ASP A 55 -23.13 -13.24 -13.22
CA ASP A 55 -23.23 -11.79 -13.13
C ASP A 55 -22.83 -11.06 -14.43
N VAL A 56 -22.51 -11.78 -15.50
CA VAL A 56 -22.05 -11.18 -16.77
C VAL A 56 -23.23 -11.00 -17.72
N HIS A 57 -23.44 -9.77 -18.18
CA HIS A 57 -24.55 -9.41 -19.06
C HIS A 57 -24.11 -8.49 -20.21
N PHE A 58 -24.97 -8.41 -21.23
CA PHE A 58 -24.71 -7.69 -22.47
C PHE A 58 -25.85 -6.73 -22.77
N SER A 59 -25.53 -5.50 -23.19
CA SER A 59 -26.51 -4.43 -23.42
C SER A 59 -26.10 -3.51 -24.56
N GLU A 60 -27.06 -2.88 -25.23
CA GLU A 60 -26.79 -1.76 -26.14
C GLU A 60 -26.67 -0.41 -25.44
N ALA A 61 -27.01 -0.32 -24.15
CA ALA A 61 -26.89 0.89 -23.36
C ALA A 61 -26.21 0.67 -22.00
N THR A 62 -25.40 1.65 -21.57
CA THR A 62 -24.64 1.62 -20.30
C THR A 62 -25.51 1.67 -19.05
N ASN A 63 -26.79 2.05 -19.17
CA ASN A 63 -27.71 2.18 -18.05
C ASN A 63 -28.48 0.88 -17.74
N GLY A 64 -28.15 -0.23 -18.39
CA GLY A 64 -28.81 -1.54 -18.18
C GLY A 64 -30.15 -1.70 -18.86
N THR A 65 -30.50 -0.77 -19.77
CA THR A 65 -31.66 -0.92 -20.67
C THR A 65 -31.27 -1.54 -22.00
N ASN A 66 -32.21 -2.15 -22.72
CA ASN A 66 -31.93 -2.85 -23.99
C ASN A 66 -30.95 -4.02 -23.82
N MET A 67 -31.18 -4.82 -22.77
CA MET A 67 -30.39 -6.02 -22.49
C MET A 67 -30.49 -7.01 -23.65
N LEU A 68 -29.35 -7.47 -24.14
CA LEU A 68 -29.28 -8.43 -25.23
C LEU A 68 -29.51 -9.84 -24.70
N ARG A 69 -30.29 -10.62 -25.46
CA ARG A 69 -30.38 -12.06 -25.22
C ARG A 69 -29.02 -12.68 -25.48
N HIS A 70 -28.54 -13.48 -24.56
CA HIS A 70 -27.24 -14.11 -24.64
C HIS A 70 -27.27 -15.52 -24.08
N TRP A 71 -26.26 -16.30 -24.45
CA TRP A 71 -26.05 -17.63 -23.94
C TRP A 71 -24.55 -17.83 -23.73
N LYS A 72 -24.18 -18.11 -22.48
CA LYS A 72 -22.85 -18.55 -22.08
C LYS A 72 -22.77 -20.05 -22.35
N ALA A 73 -22.26 -20.42 -23.52
CA ALA A 73 -22.12 -21.82 -23.91
C ALA A 73 -21.02 -22.50 -23.10
N TYR A 74 -19.93 -21.78 -22.83
CA TYR A 74 -18.83 -22.25 -21.98
C TYR A 74 -18.35 -21.11 -21.08
N TRP A 75 -18.06 -21.44 -19.82
CA TRP A 75 -17.46 -20.52 -18.85
C TRP A 75 -16.60 -21.29 -17.86
N CYS A 76 -15.31 -20.99 -17.78
CA CYS A 76 -14.39 -21.56 -16.80
C CYS A 76 -13.38 -20.50 -16.36
N ASN A 77 -13.38 -20.15 -15.07
CA ASN A 77 -12.42 -19.22 -14.47
C ASN A 77 -11.46 -19.86 -13.44
N VAL A 78 -11.55 -21.17 -13.24
CA VAL A 78 -10.71 -21.88 -12.27
C VAL A 78 -9.53 -22.56 -12.95
N ASP A 79 -9.78 -23.19 -14.11
CA ASP A 79 -8.80 -24.07 -14.75
C ASP A 79 -8.22 -23.51 -16.07
N ASP A 80 -8.97 -22.65 -16.78
CA ASP A 80 -8.61 -22.27 -18.16
C ASP A 80 -8.80 -20.78 -18.50
N ASP A 81 -9.42 -19.98 -17.61
CA ASP A 81 -9.78 -18.57 -17.83
C ASP A 81 -10.31 -18.31 -19.24
N LYS A 82 -11.37 -19.04 -19.63
CA LYS A 82 -11.98 -19.00 -20.95
C LYS A 82 -13.50 -18.99 -20.89
N ALA A 83 -14.11 -18.30 -21.85
CA ALA A 83 -15.54 -18.36 -22.06
C ALA A 83 -15.92 -18.24 -23.54
N THR A 84 -16.99 -18.93 -23.93
CA THR A 84 -17.65 -18.79 -25.23
C THR A 84 -19.07 -18.31 -25.01
N VAL A 85 -19.38 -17.14 -25.55
CA VAL A 85 -20.68 -16.47 -25.35
C VAL A 85 -21.30 -16.12 -26.69
N PHE A 86 -22.58 -16.43 -26.86
CA PHE A 86 -23.37 -16.02 -28.01
C PHE A 86 -24.30 -14.88 -27.61
N ILE A 87 -24.33 -13.80 -28.39
CA ILE A 87 -25.21 -12.64 -28.17
C ILE A 87 -26.10 -12.42 -29.38
N LYS A 88 -27.39 -12.16 -29.17
CA LYS A 88 -28.35 -11.83 -30.23
C LYS A 88 -28.51 -10.32 -30.34
N ILE A 89 -28.04 -9.77 -31.45
CA ILE A 89 -28.15 -8.36 -31.84
C ILE A 89 -29.39 -8.22 -32.75
N PRO A 90 -30.43 -7.46 -32.36
CA PRO A 90 -31.74 -7.50 -33.04
C PRO A 90 -31.72 -7.10 -34.53
N ASN A 91 -30.87 -6.16 -34.90
CA ASN A 91 -30.66 -5.71 -36.28
C ASN A 91 -29.21 -5.28 -36.43
N MET A 92 -28.54 -5.50 -37.55
CA MET A 92 -27.21 -4.97 -37.83
C MET A 92 -27.16 -4.57 -39.30
N LEU A 93 -26.90 -3.30 -39.60
CA LEU A 93 -26.86 -2.80 -40.97
C LEU A 93 -25.56 -3.23 -41.67
N ALA A 94 -25.57 -3.23 -42.99
CA ALA A 94 -24.40 -3.50 -43.81
C ALA A 94 -23.18 -2.64 -43.40
N ASN A 95 -22.07 -3.29 -43.05
CA ASN A 95 -20.83 -2.66 -42.56
C ASN A 95 -20.99 -1.81 -41.28
N GLU A 96 -22.04 -2.03 -40.50
CA GLU A 96 -22.22 -1.35 -39.21
C GLU A 96 -21.22 -1.89 -38.18
N THR A 97 -20.56 -0.99 -37.45
CA THR A 97 -19.88 -1.32 -36.19
C THR A 97 -20.78 -0.93 -35.03
N ARG A 98 -21.22 -1.92 -34.26
CA ARG A 98 -22.06 -1.71 -33.09
C ARG A 98 -21.27 -1.87 -31.80
N ARG A 99 -21.45 -0.91 -30.88
CA ARG A 99 -20.92 -1.02 -29.52
C ARG A 99 -21.87 -1.84 -28.65
N ILE A 100 -21.33 -2.86 -28.00
CA ILE A 100 -22.05 -3.69 -27.03
C ILE A 100 -21.38 -3.50 -25.67
N HIS A 101 -22.16 -3.18 -24.66
CA HIS A 101 -21.69 -3.03 -23.28
C HIS A 101 -21.73 -4.38 -22.56
N VAL A 102 -20.61 -4.75 -21.94
CA VAL A 102 -20.48 -5.89 -21.05
C VAL A 102 -20.52 -5.39 -19.62
N ILE A 103 -21.43 -5.92 -18.81
CA ILE A 103 -21.72 -5.47 -17.44
C ILE A 103 -21.49 -6.65 -16.49
N TRP A 104 -20.67 -6.49 -15.44
CA TRP A 104 -20.35 -7.56 -14.47
C TRP A 104 -19.84 -7.06 -13.11
N GLY A 105 -19.51 -7.98 -12.21
CA GLY A 105 -19.04 -7.70 -10.85
C GLY A 105 -20.17 -7.37 -9.88
N GLY A 106 -21.35 -7.96 -10.10
CA GLY A 106 -22.59 -7.63 -9.40
C GLY A 106 -23.33 -8.83 -8.81
N THR A 107 -24.65 -8.71 -8.69
CA THR A 107 -25.51 -9.75 -8.10
C THR A 107 -25.57 -11.03 -8.95
N LEU A 108 -25.78 -12.19 -8.29
CA LEU A 108 -25.94 -13.49 -8.94
C LEU A 108 -27.31 -13.60 -9.63
N ASP A 109 -27.42 -13.12 -10.87
CA ASP A 109 -28.65 -13.18 -11.68
C ASP A 109 -28.39 -13.78 -13.07
N ASP A 110 -28.45 -15.10 -13.20
CA ASP A 110 -28.16 -15.74 -14.49
C ASP A 110 -29.29 -15.54 -15.51
N ARG A 111 -28.95 -14.90 -16.63
CA ARG A 111 -29.86 -14.63 -17.77
C ARG A 111 -29.45 -15.34 -19.06
N SER A 112 -28.54 -16.30 -18.95
CA SER A 112 -28.05 -17.11 -20.07
C SER A 112 -29.13 -18.09 -20.55
N ASP A 113 -29.55 -17.98 -21.82
CA ASP A 113 -30.56 -18.88 -22.38
C ASP A 113 -30.31 -19.20 -23.87
N PRO A 114 -29.93 -20.45 -24.21
CA PRO A 114 -29.68 -20.87 -25.60
C PRO A 114 -30.89 -20.71 -26.53
N ASP A 115 -32.12 -20.75 -26.02
CA ASP A 115 -33.33 -20.67 -26.85
C ASP A 115 -33.68 -19.24 -27.27
N THR A 116 -33.03 -18.24 -26.66
CA THR A 116 -33.34 -16.83 -26.90
C THR A 116 -32.38 -16.14 -27.85
N VAL A 117 -31.25 -16.78 -28.20
CA VAL A 117 -30.17 -16.17 -29.00
C VAL A 117 -30.34 -16.28 -30.52
N GLY A 118 -31.48 -16.80 -31.00
CA GLY A 118 -31.81 -16.84 -32.43
C GLY A 118 -31.15 -17.96 -33.22
N LEU A 119 -30.69 -19.01 -32.55
CA LEU A 119 -30.08 -20.19 -33.18
C LEU A 119 -31.18 -21.12 -33.76
N LEU A 120 -30.85 -21.90 -34.80
CA LEU A 120 -31.78 -22.89 -35.38
C LEU A 120 -32.08 -24.03 -34.41
N LEU A 121 -31.06 -24.41 -33.64
CA LEU A 121 -31.12 -25.36 -32.54
C LEU A 121 -29.98 -24.99 -31.59
N ALA A 122 -30.25 -25.00 -30.30
CA ALA A 122 -29.20 -24.92 -29.28
C ALA A 122 -29.64 -25.69 -28.05
N ASP A 123 -28.68 -26.34 -27.41
CA ASP A 123 -28.88 -26.98 -26.13
C ASP A 123 -27.58 -26.95 -25.33
N ALA A 124 -27.68 -26.45 -24.10
CA ALA A 124 -26.60 -26.44 -23.12
C ALA A 124 -26.58 -27.71 -22.28
N PHE A 125 -27.53 -28.62 -22.50
CA PHE A 125 -27.73 -29.82 -21.70
C PHE A 125 -27.60 -29.55 -20.21
N SER A 126 -28.19 -28.45 -19.72
CA SER A 126 -28.06 -28.00 -18.32
C SER A 126 -29.05 -28.68 -17.38
N SER A 127 -29.92 -29.54 -17.90
CA SER A 127 -30.91 -30.29 -17.13
C SER A 127 -30.71 -31.80 -17.27
N PHE A 128 -31.13 -32.55 -16.25
CA PHE A 128 -30.98 -34.02 -16.15
C PHE A 128 -31.62 -34.82 -17.30
N THR A 129 -32.39 -34.19 -18.18
CA THR A 129 -33.03 -34.83 -19.33
C THR A 129 -32.94 -33.92 -20.55
N ALA A 130 -32.43 -34.44 -21.68
CA ALA A 130 -32.60 -33.78 -22.95
C ALA A 130 -34.10 -33.61 -23.25
N SER A 131 -34.50 -32.43 -23.70
CA SER A 131 -35.91 -32.15 -23.99
C SER A 131 -36.40 -33.08 -25.11
N ASN A 132 -37.41 -33.93 -24.82
CA ASN A 132 -38.05 -34.79 -25.83
C ASN A 132 -38.75 -33.98 -26.95
N ALA A 133 -38.92 -32.68 -26.77
CA ALA A 133 -39.40 -31.78 -27.82
C ALA A 133 -38.29 -31.39 -28.81
N LYS A 134 -37.02 -31.42 -28.38
CA LYS A 134 -35.84 -31.07 -29.20
C LYS A 134 -35.09 -32.29 -29.70
N TRP A 135 -35.02 -33.35 -28.89
CA TRP A 135 -34.14 -34.50 -29.13
C TRP A 135 -34.87 -35.84 -29.14
N VAL A 136 -34.46 -36.70 -30.07
CA VAL A 136 -34.76 -38.14 -30.12
C VAL A 136 -33.50 -38.89 -29.72
N ASN A 137 -33.66 -39.88 -28.84
CA ASN A 137 -32.60 -40.79 -28.40
C ASN A 137 -33.11 -42.24 -28.44
N ASN A 138 -32.19 -43.19 -28.41
CA ASN A 138 -32.48 -44.63 -28.33
C ASN A 138 -32.03 -45.27 -27.02
N PHE A 139 -31.84 -44.47 -25.96
CA PHE A 139 -31.44 -44.92 -24.62
C PHE A 139 -32.31 -44.28 -23.54
N SER A 140 -32.47 -44.96 -22.41
CA SER A 140 -33.17 -44.37 -21.26
C SER A 140 -32.27 -43.34 -20.57
N MET A 141 -32.67 -42.06 -20.62
CA MET A 141 -32.03 -41.01 -19.82
C MET A 141 -32.33 -41.28 -18.33
N SER A 142 -31.26 -41.50 -17.56
CA SER A 142 -31.28 -41.71 -16.12
C SER A 142 -30.54 -40.54 -15.47
N THR A 143 -30.87 -40.19 -14.22
CA THR A 143 -30.12 -39.15 -13.48
C THR A 143 -28.65 -39.50 -13.26
N THR A 144 -28.26 -40.77 -13.42
CA THR A 144 -26.85 -41.23 -13.39
C THR A 144 -26.08 -40.89 -14.67
N HIS A 145 -26.75 -40.42 -15.72
CA HIS A 145 -26.22 -40.07 -17.03
C HIS A 145 -26.07 -38.55 -17.19
N PHE A 146 -25.82 -37.85 -16.09
CA PHE A 146 -25.64 -36.42 -16.06
C PHE A 146 -24.50 -36.08 -15.12
N ASN A 147 -23.57 -35.26 -15.60
CA ASN A 147 -22.63 -34.60 -14.73
C ASN A 147 -22.82 -33.09 -14.93
N ASN A 148 -23.16 -32.38 -13.85
CA ASN A 148 -23.34 -30.94 -13.87
C ASN A 148 -22.12 -30.20 -14.43
N ASP A 149 -20.94 -30.83 -14.33
CA ASP A 149 -19.68 -30.24 -14.77
C ASP A 149 -19.41 -30.47 -16.27
N TYR A 150 -20.04 -31.45 -16.91
CA TYR A 150 -19.67 -31.91 -18.27
C TYR A 150 -20.83 -32.05 -19.28
N GLY A 151 -22.09 -32.05 -18.84
CA GLY A 151 -23.28 -32.08 -19.70
C GLY A 151 -23.91 -33.47 -19.90
N LEU A 152 -24.52 -33.68 -21.08
CA LEU A 152 -25.29 -34.89 -21.38
C LEU A 152 -24.38 -36.08 -21.69
N TYR A 153 -24.56 -37.16 -20.92
CA TYR A 153 -23.92 -38.44 -21.21
C TYR A 153 -24.63 -39.19 -22.35
N ILE A 154 -23.84 -39.68 -23.32
CA ILE A 154 -24.31 -40.61 -24.35
C ILE A 154 -23.63 -41.98 -24.12
N PRO A 155 -24.38 -43.03 -23.77
CA PRO A 155 -23.79 -44.33 -23.47
C PRO A 155 -23.17 -45.03 -24.69
N THR A 156 -22.34 -46.04 -24.43
CA THR A 156 -21.72 -46.89 -25.46
C THR A 156 -22.71 -47.88 -26.10
N ASN A 157 -22.35 -48.50 -27.23
CA ASN A 157 -23.11 -49.50 -27.99
C ASN A 157 -24.10 -48.95 -29.03
N GLY A 158 -23.72 -47.89 -29.76
CA GLY A 158 -24.55 -47.37 -30.85
C GLY A 158 -25.78 -46.59 -30.36
N TYR A 159 -25.76 -46.14 -29.10
CA TYR A 159 -26.69 -45.12 -28.65
C TYR A 159 -26.38 -43.80 -29.33
N TYR A 160 -27.43 -43.03 -29.57
CA TYR A 160 -27.35 -41.74 -30.21
C TYR A 160 -28.40 -40.78 -29.67
N ILE A 161 -28.12 -39.51 -29.91
CA ILE A 161 -29.10 -38.44 -29.85
C ILE A 161 -29.10 -37.68 -31.19
N LYS A 162 -30.29 -37.29 -31.65
CA LYS A 162 -30.52 -36.51 -32.86
C LYS A 162 -31.65 -35.52 -32.67
N PRO A 163 -31.74 -34.42 -33.43
CA PRO A 163 -32.88 -33.52 -33.38
C PRO A 163 -34.21 -34.22 -33.72
N VAL A 164 -35.32 -33.80 -33.10
CA VAL A 164 -36.68 -34.30 -33.41
C VAL A 164 -37.13 -33.89 -34.81
N SER A 165 -36.80 -32.66 -35.20
CA SER A 165 -37.05 -32.12 -36.54
C SER A 165 -35.76 -32.09 -37.36
N ASP A 166 -35.88 -32.22 -38.68
CA ASP A 166 -34.76 -32.05 -39.60
C ASP A 166 -34.32 -30.58 -39.66
N VAL A 167 -33.56 -30.12 -38.66
CA VAL A 167 -33.14 -28.72 -38.51
C VAL A 167 -32.26 -28.22 -39.67
N LEU A 168 -31.70 -29.14 -40.44
CA LEU A 168 -30.91 -28.86 -41.64
C LEU A 168 -31.73 -28.97 -42.94
N ALA A 169 -32.97 -29.50 -42.89
CA ALA A 169 -33.78 -29.69 -44.08
C ALA A 169 -34.04 -28.36 -44.80
N GLY A 170 -33.69 -28.33 -46.10
CA GLY A 170 -33.84 -27.16 -46.96
C GLY A 170 -32.80 -26.06 -46.72
N LYS A 171 -31.85 -26.25 -45.80
CA LYS A 171 -30.75 -25.31 -45.59
C LYS A 171 -29.61 -25.61 -46.56
N VAL A 172 -29.18 -24.59 -47.28
CA VAL A 172 -28.07 -24.68 -48.25
C VAL A 172 -26.73 -24.26 -47.65
N SER A 173 -26.74 -23.66 -46.45
CA SER A 173 -25.54 -23.28 -45.73
C SER A 173 -25.82 -23.28 -44.23
N TRP A 174 -24.96 -23.91 -43.44
CA TRP A 174 -25.17 -24.10 -42.01
C TRP A 174 -23.84 -24.24 -41.27
N VAL A 175 -23.87 -23.97 -39.97
CA VAL A 175 -22.80 -24.20 -39.02
C VAL A 175 -23.35 -25.06 -37.89
N ILE A 176 -22.62 -26.11 -37.55
CA ILE A 176 -22.84 -26.88 -36.33
C ILE A 176 -21.61 -26.71 -35.47
N GLU A 177 -21.82 -26.19 -34.27
CA GLU A 177 -20.79 -26.14 -33.25
C GLU A 177 -21.18 -27.04 -32.08
N SER A 178 -20.21 -27.76 -31.53
CA SER A 178 -20.44 -28.58 -30.36
C SER A 178 -19.19 -28.62 -29.50
N PHE A 179 -19.40 -28.71 -28.21
CA PHE A 179 -18.35 -28.86 -27.22
C PHE A 179 -18.60 -30.10 -26.41
N ALA A 180 -17.60 -30.97 -26.36
CA ALA A 180 -17.73 -32.26 -25.72
C ALA A 180 -16.52 -32.57 -24.84
N TYR A 181 -16.81 -33.10 -23.66
CA TYR A 181 -15.81 -33.52 -22.68
C TYR A 181 -15.56 -35.02 -22.78
N TRP A 182 -14.28 -35.38 -22.66
CA TRP A 182 -13.78 -36.73 -22.85
C TRP A 182 -13.12 -37.26 -21.56
N ASP A 183 -13.64 -38.35 -20.96
CA ASP A 183 -13.16 -38.84 -19.65
C ASP A 183 -12.36 -40.18 -19.68
N ASP A 184 -12.18 -40.88 -20.83
CA ASP A 184 -11.46 -42.17 -20.79
C ASP A 184 -10.67 -42.59 -22.04
N SER A 185 -9.61 -43.35 -21.82
CA SER A 185 -8.46 -43.63 -22.70
C SER A 185 -8.68 -44.56 -23.90
N GLN A 186 -9.87 -45.11 -24.17
CA GLN A 186 -9.95 -46.31 -25.03
C GLN A 186 -10.83 -46.23 -26.28
N GLU A 187 -11.82 -45.34 -26.49
CA GLU A 187 -12.63 -45.40 -27.74
C GLU A 187 -13.26 -44.13 -28.31
N SER A 188 -13.75 -44.22 -29.55
CA SER A 188 -14.13 -43.08 -30.38
C SER A 188 -15.55 -42.53 -30.21
N ASN A 189 -15.66 -41.21 -30.02
CA ASN A 189 -16.94 -40.49 -30.17
C ASN A 189 -17.16 -40.13 -31.63
N ARG A 190 -18.43 -40.02 -32.03
CA ARG A 190 -18.77 -39.80 -33.43
C ARG A 190 -19.87 -38.75 -33.61
N ILE A 191 -19.60 -37.77 -34.47
CA ILE A 191 -20.61 -36.85 -34.99
C ILE A 191 -20.89 -37.28 -36.44
N VAL A 192 -22.12 -37.70 -36.72
CA VAL A 192 -22.55 -38.11 -38.06
C VAL A 192 -23.55 -37.12 -38.61
N PHE A 193 -23.26 -36.58 -39.77
CA PHE A 193 -24.18 -35.84 -40.61
C PHE A 193 -24.68 -36.78 -41.70
N THR A 194 -26.00 -36.84 -41.86
CA THR A 194 -26.65 -37.68 -42.86
C THR A 194 -27.26 -36.80 -43.95
N GLY A 195 -27.07 -37.19 -45.20
CA GLY A 195 -27.63 -36.52 -46.38
C GLY A 195 -27.78 -37.50 -47.54
N THR A 196 -28.31 -37.02 -48.66
CA THR A 196 -28.57 -37.85 -49.85
C THR A 196 -27.30 -38.27 -50.57
N GLU A 197 -26.31 -37.38 -50.77
CA GLU A 197 -25.11 -37.72 -51.57
C GLU A 197 -23.77 -37.46 -50.87
N ASN A 198 -23.73 -36.94 -49.64
CA ASN A 198 -22.45 -36.60 -48.98
C ASN A 198 -22.50 -36.74 -47.45
N ALA A 199 -22.79 -37.92 -46.91
CA ALA A 199 -22.73 -38.12 -45.46
C ALA A 199 -21.33 -37.81 -44.91
N LEU A 200 -21.27 -37.04 -43.83
CA LEU A 200 -20.04 -36.70 -43.12
C LEU A 200 -20.01 -37.45 -41.78
N ASP A 201 -18.94 -38.18 -41.53
CA ASP A 201 -18.75 -38.93 -40.30
C ASP A 201 -17.41 -38.49 -39.69
N ILE A 202 -17.48 -37.74 -38.58
CA ILE A 202 -16.33 -37.28 -37.80
C ILE A 202 -16.17 -38.22 -36.61
N ARG A 203 -15.01 -38.88 -36.50
CA ARG A 203 -14.66 -39.78 -35.40
C ARG A 203 -13.40 -39.32 -34.71
N TYR A 204 -13.46 -39.24 -33.39
CA TYR A 204 -12.33 -38.93 -32.52
C TYR A 204 -11.78 -40.22 -31.97
N TYR A 205 -10.59 -40.69 -32.32
CA TYR A 205 -10.02 -41.89 -31.67
C TYR A 205 -9.03 -41.49 -30.55
N PRO A 206 -8.94 -42.27 -29.47
CA PRO A 206 -7.90 -42.10 -28.49
C PRO A 206 -6.52 -42.38 -29.08
N GLY A 207 -5.52 -41.62 -28.63
CA GLY A 207 -4.12 -41.95 -28.85
C GLY A 207 -3.53 -41.58 -30.20
N SER A 208 -4.30 -41.00 -31.15
CA SER A 208 -3.76 -40.00 -32.10
C SER A 208 -4.68 -39.57 -33.24
N THR A 209 -5.68 -40.34 -33.65
CA THR A 209 -6.25 -40.14 -35.00
C THR A 209 -7.66 -39.57 -35.00
N ILE A 210 -7.85 -38.49 -35.75
CA ILE A 210 -9.18 -38.02 -36.16
C ILE A 210 -9.46 -38.62 -37.54
N TYR A 211 -10.60 -39.29 -37.68
CA TYR A 211 -11.07 -39.79 -38.97
C TYR A 211 -12.24 -38.94 -39.43
N HIS A 212 -12.18 -38.53 -40.69
CA HIS A 212 -13.38 -38.16 -41.42
C HIS A 212 -13.55 -39.08 -42.62
N ASN A 213 -14.77 -39.60 -42.79
CA ASN A 213 -15.12 -40.42 -43.93
C ASN A 213 -16.04 -39.65 -44.88
N ILE A 214 -15.76 -39.75 -46.18
CA ILE A 214 -16.67 -39.32 -47.25
C ILE A 214 -17.31 -40.57 -47.85
N VAL A 215 -18.64 -40.61 -47.88
CA VAL A 215 -19.38 -41.64 -48.61
C VAL A 215 -19.61 -41.12 -50.03
N ASN A 216 -18.72 -41.44 -50.96
CA ASN A 216 -18.90 -41.07 -52.37
C ASN A 216 -19.30 -42.32 -53.17
N GLY A 217 -20.58 -42.43 -53.55
CA GLY A 217 -21.06 -43.32 -54.62
C GLY A 217 -20.63 -44.79 -54.61
N GLY A 218 -20.24 -45.36 -53.47
CA GLY A 218 -19.84 -46.77 -53.33
C GLY A 218 -18.52 -47.07 -52.61
N GLY A 219 -17.74 -46.06 -52.20
CA GLY A 219 -16.50 -46.26 -51.42
C GLY A 219 -16.27 -45.18 -50.35
N TYR A 220 -15.76 -45.60 -49.19
CA TYR A 220 -15.32 -44.69 -48.11
C TYR A 220 -13.93 -44.14 -48.44
N VAL A 221 -13.82 -42.83 -48.70
CA VAL A 221 -12.51 -42.16 -48.68
C VAL A 221 -12.29 -41.68 -47.26
N SER A 222 -11.40 -42.38 -46.55
CA SER A 222 -10.99 -42.05 -45.18
C SER A 222 -9.72 -41.21 -45.24
N ASN A 223 -9.79 -39.94 -44.83
CA ASN A 223 -8.58 -39.21 -44.48
C ASN A 223 -8.38 -39.31 -42.97
N SER A 224 -7.22 -39.82 -42.57
CA SER A 224 -6.81 -39.94 -41.18
C SER A 224 -5.74 -38.92 -40.88
N TYR A 225 -5.93 -38.13 -39.83
CA TYR A 225 -4.94 -37.17 -39.35
C TYR A 225 -4.49 -37.53 -37.93
N THR A 226 -3.19 -37.74 -37.76
CA THR A 226 -2.56 -38.24 -36.52
C THR A 226 -2.04 -37.06 -35.68
N TYR A 227 -2.82 -36.54 -34.73
CA TYR A 227 -2.50 -35.35 -33.92
C TYR A 227 -2.79 -35.48 -32.41
N GLY A 228 -2.67 -36.69 -31.86
CA GLY A 228 -2.72 -36.92 -30.40
C GLY A 228 -4.09 -37.32 -29.84
N GLY A 229 -5.15 -37.36 -30.66
CA GLY A 229 -6.45 -37.95 -30.28
C GLY A 229 -7.13 -37.27 -29.09
N GLY A 230 -8.33 -37.75 -28.74
CA GLY A 230 -8.97 -37.35 -27.48
C GLY A 230 -8.14 -37.84 -26.30
N GLN A 231 -7.84 -36.95 -25.35
CA GLN A 231 -7.23 -37.31 -24.09
C GLN A 231 -8.27 -37.36 -22.97
N ARG A 232 -7.98 -38.16 -21.94
CA ARG A 232 -8.73 -38.07 -20.69
C ARG A 232 -8.67 -36.64 -20.16
N ALA A 233 -9.83 -36.15 -19.73
CA ALA A 233 -10.06 -34.79 -19.27
C ALA A 233 -9.81 -33.69 -20.32
N SER A 234 -10.01 -33.99 -21.61
CA SER A 234 -9.91 -32.97 -22.67
C SER A 234 -11.26 -32.51 -23.19
N PHE A 235 -11.32 -31.25 -23.57
CA PHE A 235 -12.46 -30.66 -24.26
C PHE A 235 -12.24 -30.66 -25.77
N ASN A 236 -13.30 -30.96 -26.51
CA ASN A 236 -13.30 -31.01 -27.96
C ASN A 236 -14.37 -30.06 -28.49
N GLU A 237 -13.93 -28.98 -29.11
CA GLU A 237 -14.77 -28.08 -29.87
C GLU A 237 -14.75 -28.52 -31.34
N THR A 238 -15.93 -28.73 -31.91
CA THR A 238 -16.09 -29.04 -33.33
C THR A 238 -16.90 -27.93 -33.96
N HIS A 239 -16.36 -27.30 -34.97
CA HIS A 239 -17.07 -26.36 -35.84
C HIS A 239 -17.12 -26.97 -37.23
N THR A 240 -18.31 -27.34 -37.68
CA THR A 240 -18.53 -27.82 -39.04
C THR A 240 -19.39 -26.80 -39.77
N SER A 241 -18.83 -26.22 -40.82
CA SER A 241 -19.50 -25.25 -41.67
C SER A 241 -19.63 -25.79 -43.09
N TYR A 242 -20.76 -25.50 -43.71
CA TYR A 242 -21.09 -25.96 -45.05
C TYR A 242 -21.47 -24.77 -45.94
N TYR A 243 -20.77 -24.60 -47.07
CA TYR A 243 -21.05 -23.57 -48.07
C TYR A 243 -20.62 -24.03 -49.48
N GLU A 244 -21.58 -24.40 -50.33
CA GLU A 244 -21.30 -24.97 -51.65
C GLU A 244 -20.32 -24.11 -52.48
N PRO A 245 -19.25 -24.70 -53.08
CA PRO A 245 -18.95 -26.13 -53.22
C PRO A 245 -17.96 -26.67 -52.17
N THR A 246 -17.77 -26.00 -51.04
CA THR A 246 -16.86 -26.48 -49.99
C THR A 246 -17.55 -26.68 -48.64
N ASP A 247 -16.94 -27.49 -47.79
CA ASP A 247 -17.22 -27.47 -46.38
C ASP A 247 -15.92 -27.29 -45.60
N LYS A 248 -16.03 -26.64 -44.44
CA LYS A 248 -14.90 -26.39 -43.55
C LYS A 248 -15.17 -27.00 -42.21
N ILE A 249 -14.24 -27.82 -41.76
CA ILE A 249 -14.27 -28.46 -40.45
C ILE A 249 -13.11 -27.92 -39.65
N ARG A 250 -13.40 -27.22 -38.56
CA ARG A 250 -12.42 -26.89 -37.54
C ARG A 250 -12.65 -27.79 -36.33
N MET A 251 -11.57 -28.37 -35.81
CA MET A 251 -11.60 -29.13 -34.58
C MET A 251 -10.53 -28.58 -33.65
N ARG A 252 -10.96 -28.13 -32.47
CA ARG A 252 -10.07 -27.62 -31.44
C ARG A 252 -10.15 -28.53 -30.23
N GLN A 253 -9.00 -28.89 -29.69
CA GLN A 253 -8.87 -29.68 -28.48
C GLN A 253 -8.10 -28.89 -27.43
N THR A 254 -8.67 -28.74 -26.24
CA THR A 254 -8.06 -28.03 -25.12
C THR A 254 -8.03 -28.88 -23.85
N GLY A 255 -7.16 -28.52 -22.90
CA GLY A 255 -7.06 -29.22 -21.60
C GLY A 255 -6.39 -30.58 -21.70
N ARG A 256 -5.49 -30.78 -22.67
CA ARG A 256 -4.83 -32.07 -22.90
C ARG A 256 -3.60 -32.23 -21.99
N SER A 257 -3.69 -33.15 -21.03
CA SER A 257 -2.63 -33.45 -20.04
C SER A 257 -1.30 -33.98 -20.60
N SER A 258 -1.29 -34.60 -21.77
CA SER A 258 -0.09 -35.27 -22.34
C SER A 258 0.24 -34.91 -23.80
N TYR A 259 -0.55 -34.08 -24.48
CA TYR A 259 -0.26 -33.62 -25.85
C TYR A 259 -0.73 -32.18 -26.05
N PRO A 260 0.05 -31.27 -26.68
CA PRO A 260 -0.38 -29.97 -27.24
C PRO A 260 -1.47 -29.20 -26.46
N ASP A 261 -2.04 -28.12 -26.94
CA ASP A 261 -3.42 -28.19 -27.46
C ASP A 261 -3.40 -28.35 -28.98
N ALA A 262 -4.53 -28.64 -29.60
CA ALA A 262 -4.61 -28.77 -31.05
C ALA A 262 -5.72 -27.92 -31.62
N ASP A 263 -5.46 -27.29 -32.77
CA ASP A 263 -6.46 -26.59 -33.56
C ASP A 263 -6.25 -26.97 -35.01
N TYR A 264 -7.25 -27.61 -35.60
CA TYR A 264 -7.14 -28.27 -36.88
C TYR A 264 -8.22 -27.75 -37.81
N TYR A 265 -7.84 -27.52 -39.06
CA TYR A 265 -8.72 -26.99 -40.09
C TYR A 265 -8.64 -27.87 -41.33
N VAL A 266 -9.81 -28.28 -41.82
CA VAL A 266 -9.99 -28.96 -43.10
C VAL A 266 -10.94 -28.13 -43.93
N GLU A 267 -10.54 -27.81 -45.14
CA GLU A 267 -11.47 -27.42 -46.19
C GLU A 267 -11.56 -28.55 -47.21
N ARG A 268 -12.77 -28.90 -47.64
CA ARG A 268 -12.99 -29.99 -48.59
C ARG A 268 -13.88 -29.51 -49.72
N SER A 269 -13.58 -29.96 -50.93
CA SER A 269 -14.50 -29.87 -52.05
C SER A 269 -15.59 -30.92 -51.88
N VAL A 270 -16.84 -30.50 -51.91
CA VAL A 270 -18.01 -31.38 -51.89
C VAL A 270 -18.60 -31.47 -53.30
N TYR A 271 -19.05 -32.65 -53.73
CA TYR A 271 -19.60 -32.89 -55.07
C TYR A 271 -21.00 -33.50 -54.97
N GLY A 272 -21.97 -33.03 -55.77
CA GLY A 272 -23.34 -33.55 -55.80
C GLY A 272 -24.27 -32.87 -54.79
N ASP A 273 -25.42 -33.49 -54.47
CA ASP A 273 -26.37 -32.97 -53.49
C ASP A 273 -25.87 -33.21 -52.05
N THR A 274 -25.37 -32.13 -51.49
CA THR A 274 -24.66 -32.06 -50.20
C THR A 274 -25.55 -31.62 -49.05
N ARG A 275 -26.84 -31.35 -49.33
CA ARG A 275 -27.81 -30.95 -48.32
C ARG A 275 -27.94 -32.06 -47.28
N GLN A 276 -27.39 -31.81 -46.10
CA GLN A 276 -27.59 -32.67 -44.95
C GLN A 276 -29.03 -32.51 -44.47
N THR A 277 -29.65 -33.60 -44.06
CA THR A 277 -31.01 -33.61 -43.52
C THR A 277 -31.02 -33.64 -42.00
N SER A 278 -30.01 -34.27 -41.38
CA SER A 278 -29.91 -34.43 -39.93
C SER A 278 -28.46 -34.61 -39.50
N PHE A 279 -28.21 -34.46 -38.21
CA PHE A 279 -26.99 -34.89 -37.56
C PHE A 279 -27.29 -35.75 -36.33
N TYR A 280 -26.28 -36.48 -35.88
CA TYR A 280 -26.36 -37.44 -34.78
C TYR A 280 -25.06 -37.36 -33.98
N PHE A 281 -25.18 -37.34 -32.65
CA PHE A 281 -24.08 -37.71 -31.77
C PHE A 281 -24.23 -39.19 -31.43
N TYR A 282 -23.19 -39.97 -31.70
CA TYR A 282 -23.13 -41.38 -31.35
C TYR A 282 -22.11 -41.58 -30.23
N GLY A 283 -22.53 -42.32 -29.21
CA GLY A 283 -21.62 -42.84 -28.21
C GLY A 283 -20.67 -43.89 -28.80
N PRO A 284 -19.58 -44.22 -28.09
CA PRO A 284 -18.57 -45.17 -28.57
C PRO A 284 -19.16 -46.55 -28.87
N TYR A 285 -18.65 -47.23 -29.90
CA TYR A 285 -19.12 -48.55 -30.30
C TYR A 285 -18.27 -49.65 -29.65
N ASN A 286 -18.56 -49.98 -28.38
CA ASN A 286 -18.03 -51.18 -27.70
C ASN A 286 -18.96 -51.73 -26.63
N ASN A 287 -18.91 -53.05 -26.55
CA ASN A 287 -19.48 -53.97 -25.59
C ASN A 287 -18.91 -53.86 -24.15
N ASN A 288 -17.95 -52.97 -23.86
CA ASN A 288 -17.53 -52.65 -22.49
C ASN A 288 -18.37 -51.51 -21.88
N THR A 289 -18.84 -51.71 -20.66
CA THR A 289 -19.89 -50.92 -20.00
C THR A 289 -19.40 -49.67 -19.24
N THR A 290 -18.14 -49.25 -19.38
CA THR A 290 -17.53 -48.25 -18.47
C THR A 290 -16.94 -47.02 -19.16
N GLN A 291 -17.29 -46.74 -20.41
CA GLN A 291 -16.75 -45.57 -21.13
C GLN A 291 -17.81 -44.46 -21.23
N TYR A 292 -17.37 -43.20 -21.15
CA TYR A 292 -18.25 -42.04 -21.08
C TYR A 292 -17.87 -40.94 -22.08
N PHE A 293 -18.90 -40.43 -22.77
CA PHE A 293 -18.84 -39.26 -23.64
C PHE A 293 -19.88 -38.25 -23.18
N TYR A 294 -19.45 -37.02 -22.91
CA TYR A 294 -20.34 -35.95 -22.48
C TYR A 294 -20.39 -34.87 -23.55
N VAL A 295 -21.60 -34.52 -23.99
CA VAL A 295 -21.83 -33.33 -24.82
C VAL A 295 -22.23 -32.21 -23.88
N ALA A 296 -21.34 -31.25 -23.69
CA ALA A 296 -21.60 -30.09 -22.84
C ALA A 296 -22.62 -29.20 -23.51
N TRP A 297 -22.42 -28.88 -24.78
CA TRP A 297 -23.39 -28.10 -25.55
C TRP A 297 -23.29 -28.37 -27.05
N VAL A 298 -24.37 -28.03 -27.74
CA VAL A 298 -24.46 -28.05 -29.20
C VAL A 298 -25.29 -26.87 -29.68
N LEU A 299 -24.91 -26.33 -30.83
CA LEU A 299 -25.71 -25.38 -31.58
C LEU A 299 -25.68 -25.67 -33.07
N VAL A 300 -26.74 -25.19 -33.72
CA VAL A 300 -26.92 -25.15 -35.16
C VAL A 300 -27.34 -23.74 -35.53
N ARG A 301 -26.66 -23.14 -36.50
CA ARG A 301 -27.00 -21.83 -37.05
C ARG A 301 -26.82 -21.81 -38.56
N GLU A 302 -27.36 -20.78 -39.20
CA GLU A 302 -27.09 -20.53 -40.62
C GLU A 302 -25.63 -20.10 -40.80
N TYR A 303 -25.00 -20.57 -41.86
CA TYR A 303 -23.63 -20.19 -42.19
C TYR A 303 -23.57 -18.74 -42.65
N ARG A 304 -22.48 -18.08 -42.27
CA ARG A 304 -22.13 -16.73 -42.66
C ARG A 304 -20.72 -16.77 -43.25
N LEU A 305 -20.54 -16.10 -44.38
CA LEU A 305 -19.28 -16.09 -45.13
C LEU A 305 -18.19 -15.40 -44.31
N ASP A 306 -18.56 -14.29 -43.69
CA ASP A 306 -17.69 -13.50 -42.82
C ASP A 306 -18.37 -13.33 -41.46
N GLU A 307 -17.78 -13.92 -40.42
CA GLU A 307 -18.21 -13.67 -39.04
C GLU A 307 -17.88 -12.24 -38.65
N ALA A 308 -18.63 -11.68 -37.70
CA ALA A 308 -18.34 -10.33 -37.23
C ALA A 308 -16.91 -10.24 -36.69
N GLU A 309 -16.24 -9.15 -37.06
CA GLU A 309 -15.00 -8.76 -36.40
C GLU A 309 -15.36 -8.22 -35.01
N ILE A 310 -14.69 -8.74 -33.97
CA ILE A 310 -14.92 -8.32 -32.59
C ILE A 310 -13.66 -7.69 -32.04
N ASP A 311 -13.79 -6.42 -31.63
CA ASP A 311 -12.76 -5.67 -30.93
C ASP A 311 -12.98 -5.79 -29.41
N TYR A 312 -11.98 -6.33 -28.72
CA TYR A 312 -11.94 -6.53 -27.27
C TYR A 312 -11.06 -5.50 -26.54
N THR A 313 -10.47 -4.52 -27.22
CA THR A 313 -9.47 -3.60 -26.63
C THR A 313 -10.00 -2.88 -25.38
N ASP A 314 -11.27 -2.50 -25.36
CA ASP A 314 -11.89 -1.79 -24.24
C ASP A 314 -12.42 -2.74 -23.14
N LEU A 315 -12.40 -4.06 -23.34
CA LEU A 315 -13.02 -5.03 -22.42
C LEU A 315 -12.18 -5.31 -21.17
N PHE A 316 -10.86 -5.27 -21.28
CA PHE A 316 -9.96 -5.74 -20.22
C PHE A 316 -9.83 -4.71 -19.09
N VAL A 317 -10.20 -5.12 -17.86
CA VAL A 317 -10.02 -4.33 -16.64
C VAL A 317 -8.90 -4.95 -15.82
N GLN A 318 -7.79 -4.21 -15.66
CA GLN A 318 -6.58 -4.76 -15.03
C GLN A 318 -6.76 -5.04 -13.53
N TYR A 319 -7.45 -4.15 -12.82
CA TYR A 319 -7.67 -4.24 -11.37
C TYR A 319 -9.04 -3.69 -10.99
N GLU A 320 -9.54 -4.08 -9.81
CA GLU A 320 -10.78 -3.52 -9.27
C GLU A 320 -10.59 -2.01 -9.05
N ASN A 321 -11.38 -1.19 -9.74
CA ASN A 321 -11.51 0.24 -9.43
C ASN A 321 -12.26 0.38 -8.11
N VAL A 322 -11.55 0.20 -7.00
CA VAL A 322 -12.01 0.72 -5.71
C VAL A 322 -11.83 2.23 -5.79
N VAL A 323 -12.90 3.00 -5.53
CA VAL A 323 -12.78 4.45 -5.34
C VAL A 323 -11.78 4.65 -4.20
N HIS A 324 -10.55 5.04 -4.54
CA HIS A 324 -9.54 5.34 -3.53
C HIS A 324 -10.02 6.52 -2.70
N GLN A 325 -9.90 6.40 -1.38
CA GLN A 325 -10.03 7.54 -0.48
C GLN A 325 -8.98 8.59 -0.87
N GLU A 326 -9.31 9.88 -0.75
CA GLU A 326 -8.30 10.93 -0.82
C GLU A 326 -7.21 10.67 0.24
N GLU A 327 -5.97 10.97 -0.11
CA GLU A 327 -4.80 10.74 0.74
C GLU A 327 -4.97 11.51 2.06
N ASP A 328 -5.01 10.80 3.19
CA ASP A 328 -4.90 11.44 4.50
C ASP A 328 -3.44 11.95 4.62
N THR A 329 -3.24 13.27 4.51
CA THR A 329 -1.91 13.90 4.61
C THR A 329 -1.75 14.58 5.97
N ILE A 330 -0.63 14.30 6.63
CA ILE A 330 -0.16 15.09 7.77
C ILE A 330 0.95 15.98 7.25
N GLU A 331 0.72 17.29 7.23
CA GLU A 331 1.72 18.26 6.83
C GLU A 331 2.45 18.77 8.08
N TYR A 332 3.75 18.53 8.15
CA TYR A 332 4.61 19.10 9.17
C TYR A 332 5.18 20.44 8.69
N GLY A 333 5.30 21.40 9.60
CA GLY A 333 5.98 22.67 9.34
C GLY A 333 7.49 22.50 9.10
N PRO A 334 8.18 23.59 8.74
CA PRO A 334 9.64 23.61 8.66
C PRO A 334 10.26 23.37 10.04
N ASP A 335 11.53 22.97 10.06
CA ASP A 335 12.32 22.95 11.30
C ASP A 335 12.33 24.33 11.95
N VAL A 336 12.01 24.37 13.24
CA VAL A 336 11.99 25.61 14.04
C VAL A 336 13.26 25.78 14.87
N THR A 337 14.19 24.82 14.85
CA THR A 337 15.52 25.02 15.44
C THR A 337 16.37 25.95 14.58
N ASN A 338 17.28 26.69 15.21
CA ASN A 338 18.20 27.62 14.55
C ASN A 338 19.34 27.96 15.52
N GLU A 339 20.58 28.04 15.05
CA GLU A 339 21.76 28.50 15.80
C GLU A 339 21.57 29.80 16.60
N GLU A 340 20.63 30.65 16.24
CA GLU A 340 20.27 31.90 16.95
C GLU A 340 19.57 31.67 18.30
N LEU A 341 19.00 30.49 18.52
CA LEU A 341 18.36 30.12 19.78
C LEU A 341 19.41 29.68 20.79
N PHE A 342 19.12 29.85 22.08
CA PHE A 342 19.99 29.36 23.12
C PHE A 342 19.94 27.82 23.21
N HIS A 343 21.11 27.19 23.14
CA HIS A 343 21.28 25.76 23.27
C HIS A 343 22.23 25.44 24.43
N TYR A 344 21.92 24.42 25.21
CA TYR A 344 22.76 24.03 26.34
C TYR A 344 22.69 22.53 26.64
N THR A 345 23.82 21.93 26.99
CA THR A 345 23.90 20.52 27.41
C THR A 345 24.06 20.46 28.92
N THR A 346 23.18 19.74 29.61
CA THR A 346 23.17 19.64 31.10
C THR A 346 24.31 18.81 31.68
N TYR A 347 25.10 18.16 30.82
CA TYR A 347 26.20 17.29 31.21
C TYR A 347 27.53 18.01 30.97
N SER A 348 28.43 17.91 31.93
CA SER A 348 29.72 18.61 31.89
C SER A 348 30.67 18.12 30.80
N GLY A 349 30.53 16.85 30.41
CA GLY A 349 31.15 16.29 29.20
C GLY A 349 30.20 16.31 28.00
N GLY A 350 29.20 17.18 27.97
CA GLY A 350 28.28 17.30 26.86
C GLY A 350 28.93 18.04 25.69
N GLY A 351 28.77 17.53 24.47
CA GLY A 351 29.18 18.26 23.28
C GLY A 351 28.46 19.60 23.13
N ASN A 352 28.98 20.45 22.24
CA ASN A 352 28.36 21.72 21.90
C ASN A 352 27.02 21.47 21.19
N PRO A 353 25.86 21.78 21.81
CA PRO A 353 24.55 21.50 21.22
C PRO A 353 24.19 22.44 20.06
N PHE A 354 24.87 23.58 19.90
CA PHE A 354 24.70 24.46 18.75
C PHE A 354 25.07 23.78 17.43
N LYS A 355 25.90 22.74 17.48
CA LYS A 355 26.25 21.91 16.32
C LYS A 355 25.05 21.20 15.70
N LEU A 356 24.01 20.91 16.49
CA LEU A 356 22.79 20.28 15.97
C LEU A 356 21.95 21.25 15.12
N SER A 357 22.08 22.56 15.34
CA SER A 357 21.20 23.57 14.71
C SER A 357 21.88 24.38 13.60
N ASN A 358 23.13 24.05 13.22
CA ASN A 358 23.93 24.83 12.28
C ASN A 358 23.94 24.27 10.84
N ASN A 359 23.22 23.17 10.58
CA ASN A 359 23.13 22.47 9.29
C ASN A 359 24.49 22.11 8.64
N ASP A 360 25.59 22.10 9.40
CA ASP A 360 26.89 21.65 8.90
C ASP A 360 27.04 20.16 9.16
N ALA A 361 26.98 19.37 8.08
CA ALA A 361 27.04 17.91 8.13
C ALA A 361 28.34 17.34 8.76
N GLN A 362 29.35 18.17 9.06
CA GLN A 362 30.56 17.76 9.78
C GLN A 362 30.49 18.00 11.29
N ASP A 363 29.49 18.73 11.77
CA ASP A 363 29.36 19.14 13.16
C ASP A 363 28.39 18.23 13.92
N VAL A 364 28.93 17.19 14.52
CA VAL A 364 28.15 16.29 15.37
C VAL A 364 28.13 16.76 16.82
N TRP A 365 27.00 16.57 17.50
CA TRP A 365 26.96 16.60 18.95
C TRP A 365 27.45 15.26 19.48
N GLU A 366 28.54 15.27 20.25
CA GLU A 366 29.07 14.09 20.91
C GLU A 366 29.31 14.32 22.40
N THR A 367 29.01 13.34 23.25
CA THR A 367 29.47 13.37 24.64
C THR A 367 30.97 13.04 24.71
N ASP A 368 31.67 13.63 25.68
CA ASP A 368 33.12 13.50 25.85
C ASP A 368 33.55 12.03 25.95
N GLN A 369 34.60 11.71 25.20
CA GLN A 369 35.09 10.36 24.93
C GLN A 369 35.84 9.73 26.13
N SER A 370 36.03 10.48 27.22
CA SER A 370 37.03 10.16 28.24
C SER A 370 36.51 9.30 29.41
N THR A 371 35.20 9.13 29.58
CA THR A 371 34.64 8.40 30.73
C THR A 371 34.21 6.98 30.37
N ALA A 372 34.83 5.99 31.01
CA ALA A 372 34.46 4.57 30.91
C ALA A 372 33.13 4.22 31.61
N GLN A 373 32.33 5.22 31.97
CA GLN A 373 31.05 5.07 32.64
C GLN A 373 29.93 5.39 31.64
N MET A 374 28.89 4.55 31.65
CA MET A 374 27.65 4.82 30.93
C MET A 374 27.14 6.21 31.27
N VAL A 375 26.98 7.05 30.26
CA VAL A 375 26.40 8.38 30.46
C VAL A 375 24.88 8.22 30.41
N ASP A 376 24.25 8.47 31.55
CA ASP A 376 22.81 8.37 31.77
C ASP A 376 22.24 9.77 32.03
N GLY A 377 21.21 10.14 31.29
CA GLY A 377 20.43 11.36 31.53
C GLY A 377 21.06 12.63 30.97
N VAL A 378 21.75 12.58 29.83
CA VAL A 378 22.27 13.80 29.19
C VAL A 378 21.12 14.59 28.61
N GLY A 379 20.87 15.77 29.17
CA GLY A 379 19.90 16.72 28.67
C GLY A 379 20.51 17.62 27.61
N VAL A 380 19.90 17.72 26.43
CA VAL A 380 20.12 18.80 25.47
C VAL A 380 18.90 19.72 25.50
N ILE A 381 19.12 21.00 25.76
CA ILE A 381 18.08 22.01 25.95
C ILE A 381 18.08 22.97 24.76
N VAL A 382 16.88 23.26 24.24
CA VAL A 382 16.58 24.37 23.33
C VAL A 382 15.67 25.35 24.04
N ASP A 383 16.06 26.61 24.10
CA ASP A 383 15.26 27.68 24.68
C ASP A 383 14.79 28.65 23.58
N PHE A 384 13.49 28.58 23.28
CA PHE A 384 12.77 29.45 22.36
C PHE A 384 12.35 30.79 23.01
N SER A 385 13.03 31.27 24.03
CA SER A 385 12.79 32.59 24.60
C SER A 385 14.07 33.43 24.72
N CYS A 386 15.23 32.77 24.76
CA CYS A 386 16.52 33.38 24.99
C CYS A 386 17.35 33.48 23.71
N ASP A 387 18.13 34.56 23.62
CA ASP A 387 19.21 34.69 22.65
C ASP A 387 20.41 33.81 23.01
N LYS A 388 21.21 33.41 22.01
CA LYS A 388 22.45 32.64 22.23
C LYS A 388 23.56 33.45 22.90
N GLU A 389 23.54 34.77 22.72
CA GLU A 389 24.61 35.66 23.17
C GLU A 389 24.51 35.93 24.67
N ASP A 390 25.59 35.63 25.41
CA ASP A 390 25.79 36.18 26.74
C ASP A 390 26.04 37.69 26.63
N VAL A 391 25.25 38.46 27.36
CA VAL A 391 25.31 39.93 27.34
C VAL A 391 26.08 40.50 28.51
N THR A 392 26.62 39.67 29.40
CA THR A 392 27.52 40.12 30.45
C THR A 392 28.88 40.51 29.88
N ALA A 393 29.54 41.45 30.53
CA ALA A 393 30.88 41.91 30.15
C ALA A 393 31.54 42.60 31.33
N GLU A 394 32.87 42.46 31.46
CA GLU A 394 33.69 43.15 32.46
C GLU A 394 33.60 44.70 32.38
N THR A 395 33.15 45.23 31.25
CA THR A 395 33.02 46.69 31.03
C THR A 395 31.78 47.29 31.70
N TYR A 396 30.82 46.46 32.11
CA TYR A 396 29.71 46.90 32.95
C TYR A 396 30.17 47.19 34.38
N ILE A 397 29.31 47.86 35.15
CA ILE A 397 29.62 48.17 36.54
C ILE A 397 29.11 47.02 37.40
N HIS A 398 30.01 46.38 38.16
CA HIS A 398 29.66 45.34 39.10
C HIS A 398 29.65 45.86 40.54
N TYR A 399 28.74 45.31 41.34
CA TYR A 399 28.58 45.57 42.76
C TYR A 399 28.56 44.24 43.51
N ASP A 400 28.99 44.22 44.76
CA ASP A 400 28.82 43.06 45.64
C ASP A 400 28.63 43.46 47.11
N SER A 401 28.23 42.48 47.93
CA SER A 401 28.05 42.60 49.38
C SER A 401 29.37 42.72 50.17
N GLY A 402 30.52 42.72 49.49
CA GLY A 402 31.84 42.52 50.08
C GLY A 402 32.45 41.20 49.63
N HIS A 403 33.72 41.26 49.24
CA HIS A 403 34.49 40.14 48.69
C HIS A 403 35.89 40.07 49.30
N GLU A 404 36.56 38.94 49.16
CA GLU A 404 37.97 38.84 49.54
C GLU A 404 38.85 39.58 48.52
N LYS A 405 39.47 40.70 48.92
CA LYS A 405 40.53 41.43 48.17
C LYS A 405 40.26 41.69 46.67
N PHE A 406 40.65 40.74 45.81
CA PHE A 406 40.64 40.84 44.35
C PHE A 406 39.62 39.90 43.69
N TYR A 407 38.86 39.13 44.48
CA TYR A 407 37.79 38.24 44.03
C TYR A 407 36.46 39.00 43.90
N ALA A 408 36.49 40.16 43.24
CA ALA A 408 35.35 41.07 43.09
C ALA A 408 34.32 40.55 42.07
N ALA A 409 33.07 40.99 42.16
CA ALA A 409 32.01 40.53 41.24
C ALA A 409 32.28 40.73 39.74
N ALA A 410 33.18 41.64 39.36
CA ALA A 410 33.61 41.81 37.97
C ALA A 410 34.24 40.53 37.38
N LYS A 411 34.80 39.66 38.24
CA LYS A 411 35.35 38.36 37.84
C LYS A 411 34.34 37.41 37.24
N LEU A 412 33.06 37.58 37.54
CA LEU A 412 32.01 36.75 36.95
C LEU A 412 31.79 37.03 35.46
N SER A 413 32.32 38.14 34.91
CA SER A 413 32.06 38.59 33.53
C SER A 413 33.33 38.82 32.70
N ASP A 414 34.52 38.44 33.17
CA ASP A 414 35.78 38.76 32.48
C ASP A 414 36.43 37.57 31.75
N ASN A 415 35.81 36.39 31.78
CA ASN A 415 36.23 35.12 31.14
C ASN A 415 37.74 34.83 31.24
N GLY A 416 38.40 35.34 32.29
CA GLY A 416 39.84 35.50 32.30
C GLY A 416 40.47 35.32 33.68
N THR A 417 41.48 34.46 33.72
CA THR A 417 42.38 34.37 34.87
C THR A 417 43.26 35.61 34.94
N ASP A 418 43.21 36.35 36.04
CA ASP A 418 44.13 37.48 36.21
C ASP A 418 45.59 37.03 36.34
N PRO A 419 46.58 37.95 36.31
CA PRO A 419 48.00 37.60 36.41
C PRO A 419 48.41 36.85 37.68
N HIS A 420 47.53 36.75 38.67
CA HIS A 420 47.73 36.05 39.92
C HIS A 420 47.00 34.71 40.00
N GLY A 421 46.40 34.24 38.91
CA GLY A 421 45.71 32.96 38.89
C GLY A 421 44.28 33.04 39.43
N ARG A 422 43.67 34.24 39.52
CA ARG A 422 42.33 34.41 40.10
C ARG A 422 41.30 34.65 39.00
N ASP A 423 40.29 33.82 39.02
CA ASP A 423 39.21 33.70 38.03
C ASP A 423 37.84 33.55 38.72
N THR A 424 37.74 33.81 40.02
CA THR A 424 36.51 33.65 40.80
C THR A 424 36.05 34.92 41.49
N TRP A 425 34.75 35.04 41.73
CA TRP A 425 34.17 35.90 42.76
C TRP A 425 34.04 35.12 44.06
N ARG A 426 34.48 35.71 45.17
CA ARG A 426 34.48 35.06 46.49
C ARG A 426 34.01 35.99 47.59
N THR A 427 33.01 35.54 48.33
CA THR A 427 32.44 36.24 49.49
C THR A 427 33.33 36.12 50.74
N GLN A 428 33.10 36.96 51.76
CA GLN A 428 33.77 36.88 53.07
C GLN A 428 32.93 36.16 54.15
N SER A 429 31.78 35.63 53.76
CA SER A 429 30.80 34.99 54.62
C SER A 429 30.06 33.90 53.87
N PRO A 430 29.37 32.97 54.57
CA PRO A 430 28.55 31.93 53.93
C PRO A 430 27.35 32.43 53.13
N SER A 431 27.18 33.74 53.00
CA SER A 431 26.23 34.34 52.05
C SER A 431 26.81 35.62 51.49
N GLY A 432 26.31 36.01 50.32
CA GLY A 432 26.66 37.27 49.68
C GLY A 432 25.85 37.51 48.42
N TRP A 433 26.03 38.67 47.81
CA TRP A 433 25.44 38.96 46.51
C TRP A 433 26.43 39.62 45.57
N ALA A 434 26.28 39.34 44.29
CA ALA A 434 26.89 40.04 43.16
C ALA A 434 25.79 40.68 42.31
N SER A 435 26.06 41.84 41.74
CA SER A 435 25.11 42.55 40.88
C SER A 435 25.82 43.22 39.71
N ILE A 436 25.18 43.24 38.54
CA ILE A 436 25.63 43.93 37.33
C ILE A 436 24.69 45.10 37.01
N ASP A 437 25.25 46.21 36.56
CA ASP A 437 24.55 47.40 36.03
C ASP A 437 24.81 47.52 34.52
N PHE A 438 23.76 47.29 33.73
CA PHE A 438 23.78 47.45 32.27
C PHE A 438 23.77 48.93 31.82
N ASN A 439 24.05 49.87 32.73
CA ASN A 439 24.16 51.31 32.53
C ASN A 439 22.88 51.95 31.98
N THR A 440 22.91 52.55 30.79
CA THR A 440 21.74 53.19 30.17
C THR A 440 20.83 52.20 29.45
N ASP A 441 21.31 50.98 29.22
CA ASP A 441 20.71 50.06 28.29
C ASP A 441 20.06 48.92 29.09
N ALA A 442 18.91 49.20 29.69
CA ALA A 442 18.17 48.20 30.45
C ALA A 442 17.91 46.96 29.57
N GLN A 443 18.21 45.78 30.10
CA GLN A 443 18.13 44.50 29.37
C GLN A 443 16.98 43.68 29.94
N ALA A 444 16.16 43.08 29.09
CA ALA A 444 15.24 42.02 29.50
C ALA A 444 16.02 40.71 29.45
N ILE A 445 16.31 40.12 30.61
CA ILE A 445 17.07 38.87 30.72
C ILE A 445 16.08 37.76 31.06
N SER A 446 16.15 36.63 30.36
CA SER A 446 15.31 35.43 30.59
C SER A 446 16.11 34.15 30.86
N GLY A 447 17.45 34.25 30.83
CA GLY A 447 18.34 33.14 31.14
C GLY A 447 19.50 33.59 32.01
N LEU A 448 19.87 32.75 32.97
CA LEU A 448 21.05 32.91 33.81
C LEU A 448 21.88 31.63 33.75
N SER A 449 23.13 31.72 33.31
CA SER A 449 24.14 30.69 33.50
C SER A 449 24.97 31.02 34.73
N VAL A 450 25.29 30.03 35.57
CA VAL A 450 26.23 30.21 36.70
C VAL A 450 27.19 29.02 36.77
N ARG A 451 28.49 29.30 36.89
CA ARG A 451 29.53 28.31 37.15
C ARG A 451 30.08 28.49 38.56
N THR A 452 30.07 27.41 39.34
CA THR A 452 30.62 27.38 40.71
C THR A 452 32.09 26.98 40.68
N ALA A 453 32.89 27.42 41.66
CA ALA A 453 34.28 27.02 41.72
C ALA A 453 34.46 25.56 42.15
N THR A 454 35.40 24.86 41.53
CA THR A 454 35.77 23.46 41.88
C THR A 454 36.35 23.29 43.28
N SER A 455 36.79 24.40 43.90
CA SER A 455 37.26 24.46 45.28
C SER A 455 36.15 24.18 46.31
N ILE A 456 34.88 24.35 45.94
CA ILE A 456 33.74 24.09 46.83
C ILE A 456 33.54 22.56 46.96
N PRO A 457 33.46 22.02 48.19
CA PRO A 457 33.19 20.60 48.40
C PRO A 457 31.90 20.16 47.70
N PRO A 458 31.86 19.01 47.00
CA PRO A 458 30.67 18.54 46.27
C PRO A 458 29.40 18.35 47.12
N THR A 459 29.55 18.31 48.45
CA THR A 459 28.45 18.14 49.41
C THR A 459 27.77 19.45 49.81
N THR A 460 28.28 20.59 49.33
CA THR A 460 27.80 21.92 49.72
C THR A 460 26.90 22.47 48.62
N TYR A 461 25.62 22.68 48.94
CA TYR A 461 24.66 23.27 48.03
C TYR A 461 24.63 24.79 48.22
N VAL A 462 24.63 25.55 47.12
CA VAL A 462 24.49 27.01 47.18
C VAL A 462 23.05 27.35 46.79
N THR A 463 22.23 27.76 47.75
CA THR A 463 20.92 28.34 47.42
C THR A 463 21.11 29.71 46.82
N PHE A 464 20.32 30.04 45.80
CA PHE A 464 20.39 31.33 45.15
C PHE A 464 19.01 31.96 44.94
N SER A 465 19.01 33.29 44.86
CA SER A 465 17.91 34.06 44.32
C SER A 465 18.44 35.09 43.33
N PHE A 466 17.77 35.18 42.19
CA PHE A 466 18.07 36.10 41.11
C PHE A 466 16.95 37.12 40.98
N SER A 467 17.29 38.40 40.87
CA SER A 467 16.31 39.47 40.86
C SER A 467 16.75 40.64 39.98
N GLY A 468 15.77 41.33 39.39
CA GLY A 468 15.97 42.55 38.60
C GLY A 468 15.51 43.81 39.35
N ALA A 469 16.11 44.97 39.05
CA ALA A 469 15.68 46.27 39.58
C ALA A 469 15.98 47.42 38.61
N PHE A 470 15.20 48.49 38.72
CA PHE A 470 15.46 49.75 37.99
C PHE A 470 16.42 50.67 38.74
N ASP A 471 16.39 50.60 40.07
CA ASP A 471 17.19 51.45 40.95
C ASP A 471 18.50 50.78 41.39
N ARG A 472 19.46 51.61 41.78
CA ARG A 472 20.82 51.16 42.13
C ARG A 472 20.81 50.15 43.28
N PRO A 473 21.61 49.08 43.20
CA PRO A 473 21.64 48.00 44.19
C PRO A 473 22.12 48.43 45.58
N THR A 474 22.81 49.56 45.68
CA THR A 474 23.33 50.12 46.94
C THR A 474 22.33 51.00 47.68
N LEU A 475 21.20 51.35 47.06
CA LEU A 475 20.11 52.05 47.73
C LEU A 475 19.27 50.99 48.47
N SER A 476 19.06 51.18 49.77
CA SER A 476 18.41 50.22 50.67
C SER A 476 16.90 50.01 50.44
N GLY A 477 16.43 50.17 49.20
CA GLY A 477 15.04 50.00 48.79
C GLY A 477 14.69 48.55 48.51
N THR A 478 13.43 48.20 48.75
CA THR A 478 12.84 46.86 48.60
C THR A 478 12.48 46.50 47.15
N ASP A 479 12.91 47.28 46.17
CA ASP A 479 12.36 47.23 44.81
C ASP A 479 13.10 46.25 43.89
N TRP A 480 13.39 45.06 44.42
CA TRP A 480 13.91 43.93 43.66
C TRP A 480 12.77 43.01 43.24
N PHE A 481 12.64 42.79 41.93
CA PHE A 481 11.67 41.87 41.36
C PHE A 481 12.28 40.47 41.33
N PRO A 482 11.74 39.49 42.07
CA PRO A 482 12.25 38.12 42.04
C PRO A 482 12.00 37.51 40.65
N LEU A 483 13.04 36.93 40.07
CA LEU A 483 12.99 36.33 38.73
C LEU A 483 13.17 34.82 38.79
N ALA A 484 14.15 34.36 39.56
CA ALA A 484 14.41 32.94 39.76
C ALA A 484 14.98 32.68 41.16
N SER A 485 14.84 31.45 41.62
CA SER A 485 15.53 30.95 42.81
C SER A 485 15.72 29.46 42.68
N GLY A 486 16.74 28.91 43.32
CA GLY A 486 17.02 27.49 43.27
C GLY A 486 18.28 27.14 44.02
N THR A 487 18.92 26.05 43.61
CA THR A 487 20.15 25.55 44.20
C THR A 487 21.16 25.29 43.09
N LEU A 488 22.39 25.76 43.30
CA LEU A 488 23.54 25.45 42.47
C LEU A 488 24.32 24.29 43.10
N VAL A 489 24.67 23.32 42.27
CA VAL A 489 25.55 22.21 42.62
C VAL A 489 26.99 22.60 42.32
N PRO A 490 27.98 22.27 43.17
CA PRO A 490 29.38 22.48 42.85
C PRO A 490 29.80 21.66 41.62
N THR A 491 29.95 22.35 40.49
CA THR A 491 30.43 21.80 39.21
C THR A 491 31.26 22.85 38.48
N ASN A 492 32.25 22.39 37.69
CA ASN A 492 33.05 23.24 36.81
C ASN A 492 32.36 23.57 35.49
N THR A 493 31.05 23.35 35.42
CA THR A 493 30.26 23.59 34.23
C THR A 493 29.12 24.52 34.54
N ASP A 494 28.76 25.28 33.53
CA ASP A 494 27.64 26.21 33.58
C ASP A 494 26.38 25.49 34.02
N GLN A 495 25.65 26.08 34.95
CA GLN A 495 24.31 25.65 35.34
C GLN A 495 23.34 26.71 34.85
N PHE A 496 22.48 26.31 33.91
CA PHE A 496 21.53 27.22 33.30
C PHE A 496 20.20 27.24 34.04
N VAL A 497 19.70 28.44 34.31
CA VAL A 497 18.44 28.74 34.97
C VAL A 497 17.62 29.60 34.02
N HIS A 498 16.57 29.00 33.47
CA HIS A 498 15.59 29.72 32.66
C HIS A 498 14.54 30.39 33.56
N PHE A 499 14.08 31.57 33.16
CA PHE A 499 12.93 32.23 33.77
C PHE A 499 12.32 33.24 32.78
N TYR A 500 11.00 33.41 32.83
CA TYR A 500 10.33 34.35 31.95
C TYR A 500 10.43 35.78 32.50
N ASN A 501 11.04 36.69 31.73
CA ASN A 501 11.11 38.11 32.07
C ASN A 501 11.22 39.01 30.83
N GLU A 502 10.11 39.66 30.49
CA GLU A 502 10.06 40.67 29.43
C GLU A 502 10.43 42.08 29.92
N THR A 503 10.58 42.27 31.24
CA THR A 503 10.83 43.59 31.81
C THR A 503 12.31 43.92 31.72
N PRO A 504 12.69 45.00 30.99
CA PRO A 504 14.09 45.38 30.89
C PRO A 504 14.52 46.04 32.19
N PHE A 505 15.27 45.32 33.01
CA PHE A 505 15.90 45.87 34.22
C PHE A 505 17.28 46.44 33.91
N ARG A 506 17.65 47.48 34.63
CA ARG A 506 19.00 48.05 34.58
C ARG A 506 19.98 47.22 35.41
N HIS A 507 19.51 46.75 36.56
CA HIS A 507 20.32 46.02 37.53
C HIS A 507 19.81 44.60 37.67
N TYR A 508 20.74 43.66 37.70
CA TYR A 508 20.46 42.27 38.04
C TYR A 508 21.35 41.85 39.21
N LYS A 509 20.79 41.09 40.14
CA LYS A 509 21.47 40.65 41.36
C LYS A 509 21.29 39.17 41.58
N LEU A 510 22.41 38.49 41.75
CA LEU A 510 22.50 37.11 42.21
C LEU A 510 22.87 37.13 43.69
N TYR A 511 21.94 36.73 44.55
CA TYR A 511 22.21 36.46 45.96
C TYR A 511 22.43 34.96 46.14
N CYS A 512 23.47 34.58 46.87
CA CYS A 512 23.85 33.21 47.15
C CYS A 512 24.03 32.99 48.66
N GLN A 513 23.67 31.80 49.12
CA GLN A 513 23.86 31.35 50.50
C GLN A 513 24.29 29.87 50.51
N ASP A 514 25.27 29.54 51.34
CA ASP A 514 25.68 28.17 51.64
C ASP A 514 24.71 27.63 52.70
N ASP A 515 23.92 26.61 52.34
CA ASP A 515 22.93 26.03 53.25
C ASP A 515 23.56 25.35 54.48
N ALA A 516 24.86 25.02 54.42
CA ALA A 516 25.61 24.49 55.55
C ALA A 516 26.20 25.57 56.46
N ASP A 517 26.07 26.85 56.09
CA ASP A 517 26.61 28.04 56.78
C ASP A 517 28.10 27.91 57.14
N SER A 518 28.90 27.20 56.32
CA SER A 518 30.22 26.71 56.74
C SER A 518 31.39 27.17 55.85
N GLN A 519 31.11 27.62 54.63
CA GLN A 519 32.13 28.04 53.66
C GLN A 519 31.75 29.35 52.99
N ASP A 520 32.76 30.10 52.53
CA ASP A 520 32.53 31.25 51.65
C ASP A 520 31.96 30.77 50.30
N ILE A 521 31.05 31.54 49.72
CA ILE A 521 30.60 31.33 48.33
C ILE A 521 31.72 31.70 47.36
N GLU A 522 31.99 30.81 46.40
CA GLU A 522 32.94 31.00 45.31
C GLU A 522 32.33 30.62 43.95
N LEU A 523 32.20 31.58 43.05
CA LEU A 523 31.66 31.38 41.70
C LEU A 523 32.70 31.79 40.65
N GLU A 524 32.81 31.04 39.57
CA GLU A 524 33.77 31.30 38.48
C GLU A 524 33.19 32.29 37.46
N GLU A 525 31.96 32.04 37.00
CA GLU A 525 31.39 32.77 35.87
C GLU A 525 29.87 32.90 36.04
N TRP A 526 29.29 33.96 35.48
CA TRP A 526 27.87 34.01 35.18
C TRP A 526 27.64 34.44 33.74
N GLY A 527 26.53 34.03 33.16
CA GLY A 527 26.07 34.49 31.86
C GLY A 527 24.63 34.95 31.96
N MET A 528 24.26 36.00 31.22
CA MET A 528 22.89 36.51 31.17
C MET A 528 22.44 36.58 29.72
N TYR A 529 21.26 36.04 29.44
CA TYR A 529 20.76 35.88 28.07
C TYR A 529 19.48 36.68 27.88
N ARG A 530 19.43 37.45 26.78
CA ARG A 530 18.32 38.37 26.51
C ARG A 530 17.04 37.61 26.18
N TYR A 531 15.93 38.13 26.67
CA TYR A 531 14.59 37.80 26.20
C TYR A 531 14.37 38.37 24.80
N LYS A 532 13.87 37.53 23.88
CA LYS A 532 13.51 37.93 22.50
C LYS A 532 12.01 37.77 22.29
N SER A 533 11.32 38.90 22.17
CA SER A 533 9.85 38.98 22.11
C SER A 533 9.18 38.31 20.90
N TYR A 534 9.94 37.98 19.85
CA TYR A 534 9.43 37.23 18.69
C TYR A 534 9.62 35.72 18.82
N HIS A 535 10.31 35.25 19.86
CA HIS A 535 10.36 33.84 20.17
C HIS A 535 9.19 33.50 21.10
N GLN A 536 8.17 32.89 20.49
CA GLN A 536 6.94 32.45 21.12
C GLN A 536 7.07 30.98 21.56
N PRO A 537 6.29 30.54 22.56
CA PRO A 537 6.32 29.14 22.95
C PRO A 537 5.85 28.30 21.76
N ARG A 538 6.58 27.21 21.47
CA ARG A 538 6.39 26.37 20.29
C ARG A 538 5.58 25.15 20.64
N ASN A 539 4.75 24.67 19.72
CA ASN A 539 4.02 23.41 19.88
C ASN A 539 4.72 22.30 19.07
N ILE A 540 5.85 21.82 19.59
CA ILE A 540 6.63 20.78 18.92
C ILE A 540 5.86 19.48 19.01
N VAL A 541 5.50 18.94 17.85
CA VAL A 541 4.78 17.66 17.72
C VAL A 541 5.69 16.54 17.25
N GLN A 542 6.86 16.86 16.69
CA GLN A 542 7.80 15.87 16.26
C GLN A 542 9.24 16.36 16.41
N VAL A 543 10.10 15.46 16.90
CA VAL A 543 11.55 15.64 16.93
C VAL A 543 12.16 14.60 16.02
N ARG A 544 13.12 15.00 15.20
CA ARG A 544 13.86 14.13 14.31
C ARG A 544 15.31 14.18 14.71
N LEU A 545 15.96 13.02 14.80
CA LEU A 545 17.37 12.91 15.17
C LEU A 545 18.10 12.13 14.08
N LEU A 546 19.20 12.67 13.58
CA LEU A 546 20.05 12.00 12.61
C LEU A 546 21.18 11.27 13.36
N PRO A 547 21.29 9.93 13.22
CA PRO A 547 22.44 9.22 13.76
C PRO A 547 23.72 9.54 12.98
N ASP A 548 24.84 9.65 13.69
CA ASP A 548 26.17 9.72 13.05
C ASP A 548 26.68 8.32 12.64
N PHE A 549 27.48 8.27 11.58
CA PHE A 549 28.05 7.04 11.03
C PHE A 549 29.56 7.01 11.22
N GLU A 550 30.01 6.27 12.25
CA GLU A 550 31.42 5.96 12.40
C GLU A 550 31.71 4.57 11.82
N ASN A 551 32.55 4.48 10.78
CA ASN A 551 32.93 3.22 10.12
C ASN A 551 31.73 2.38 9.62
N ASN A 552 30.72 3.03 9.02
CA ASN A 552 29.46 2.42 8.55
C ASN A 552 28.60 1.80 9.67
N GLN A 553 28.79 2.19 10.92
CA GLN A 553 28.02 1.66 12.06
C GLN A 553 27.55 2.82 12.94
N GLN A 554 26.24 2.86 13.19
CA GLN A 554 25.56 3.83 14.06
C GLN A 554 25.69 3.40 15.53
N LYS A 555 26.93 3.19 15.98
CA LYS A 555 27.25 2.58 17.27
C LYS A 555 26.86 3.43 18.47
N TYR A 556 27.04 4.73 18.37
CA TYR A 556 26.91 5.64 19.50
C TYR A 556 25.57 6.38 19.55
N PHE A 557 24.58 5.98 18.77
CA PHE A 557 23.26 6.61 18.84
C PHE A 557 22.59 6.32 20.20
N PRO A 558 21.91 7.29 20.83
CA PRO A 558 21.24 7.10 22.11
C PRO A 558 20.29 5.91 22.09
N ARG A 559 20.30 5.07 23.13
CA ARG A 559 19.41 3.89 23.24
C ARG A 559 18.03 4.26 23.75
N TYR A 560 17.94 5.34 24.51
CA TYR A 560 16.69 5.87 25.04
C TYR A 560 16.65 7.37 24.82
N PHE A 561 15.47 7.84 24.45
CA PHE A 561 15.17 9.24 24.19
C PHE A 561 13.89 9.61 24.93
N SER A 562 13.92 10.74 25.64
CA SER A 562 12.70 11.41 26.05
C SER A 562 12.71 12.88 25.66
N LEU A 563 11.53 13.39 25.31
CA LEU A 563 11.27 14.79 25.01
C LEU A 563 10.42 15.38 26.13
N GLN A 564 10.85 16.52 26.66
CA GLN A 564 10.19 17.19 27.76
C GLN A 564 10.04 18.69 27.46
N GLY A 565 8.90 19.27 27.82
CA GLY A 565 8.61 20.69 27.67
C GLY A 565 8.56 21.41 29.01
N SER A 566 8.96 22.69 29.04
CA SER A 566 8.81 23.57 30.20
C SER A 566 8.59 25.03 29.79
N ASN A 567 7.82 25.76 30.60
CA ASN A 567 7.67 27.22 30.51
C ASN A 567 8.45 27.97 31.60
N GLU A 568 9.04 27.23 32.54
CA GLU A 568 9.69 27.82 33.72
C GLU A 568 11.10 27.23 33.94
N GLY A 569 11.52 26.24 33.15
CA GLY A 569 12.80 25.52 33.30
C GLY A 569 12.92 24.65 34.55
N GLN A 570 12.03 24.83 35.53
CA GLN A 570 12.03 24.10 36.81
C GLN A 570 11.16 22.84 36.75
N TYR A 571 9.95 22.96 36.18
CA TYR A 571 9.00 21.87 36.05
C TYR A 571 8.95 21.38 34.60
N TRP A 572 9.22 20.09 34.41
CA TRP A 572 9.30 19.46 33.09
C TRP A 572 8.13 18.52 32.89
N GLU A 573 7.39 18.71 31.80
CA GLU A 573 6.31 17.85 31.35
C GLU A 573 6.86 16.87 30.31
N GLU A 574 6.70 15.57 30.54
CA GLU A 574 7.16 14.54 29.59
C GLU A 574 6.17 14.40 28.44
N LEU A 575 6.65 14.70 27.23
CA LEU A 575 5.85 14.67 25.99
C LEU A 575 6.03 13.37 25.22
N HIS A 576 7.23 12.78 25.32
CA HIS A 576 7.58 11.52 24.69
C HIS A 576 8.66 10.81 25.49
N ALA A 577 8.62 9.49 25.56
CA ALA A 577 9.65 8.70 26.23
C ALA A 577 9.66 7.26 25.70
N GLU A 578 10.73 6.89 25.00
CA GLU A 578 10.86 5.54 24.47
C GLU A 578 12.30 5.07 24.29
N TYR A 579 12.45 3.75 24.14
CA TYR A 579 13.69 3.20 23.60
C TYR A 579 13.77 3.53 22.13
N THR A 580 14.91 4.04 21.69
CA THR A 580 15.16 4.22 20.26
C THR A 580 15.18 2.85 19.59
N TYR A 581 15.02 2.80 18.27
CA TYR A 581 15.19 1.54 17.54
C TYR A 581 16.68 1.23 17.36
N THR A 582 17.04 -0.06 17.32
CA THR A 582 18.40 -0.48 16.94
C THR A 582 18.72 0.16 15.59
N PRO A 583 19.77 0.98 15.51
CA PRO A 583 20.11 1.63 14.27
C PRO A 583 20.36 0.62 13.15
N PHE A 584 19.77 0.83 11.97
CA PHE A 584 19.83 -0.11 10.86
C PHE A 584 21.26 -0.24 10.32
N TYR A 585 21.73 -1.48 10.15
CA TYR A 585 23.12 -1.78 9.78
C TYR A 585 23.43 -1.67 8.27
N GLU A 586 22.43 -1.37 7.42
CA GLU A 586 22.50 -1.74 5.99
C GLU A 586 22.39 -0.62 4.94
N TYR A 587 22.34 0.67 5.26
CA TYR A 587 22.24 1.71 4.21
C TYR A 587 23.13 2.95 4.40
N THR A 588 23.62 3.47 3.28
CA THR A 588 24.64 4.54 3.14
C THR A 588 24.10 5.97 3.27
N HIS A 589 22.80 6.16 3.47
CA HIS A 589 22.18 7.47 3.61
C HIS A 589 21.39 7.50 4.92
N GLY A 590 21.78 8.41 5.82
CA GLY A 590 21.28 8.51 7.19
C GLY A 590 19.77 8.64 7.25
N ARG A 591 19.12 7.64 7.87
CA ARG A 591 17.70 7.72 8.18
C ARG A 591 17.53 8.52 9.45
N TRP A 592 16.74 9.58 9.37
CA TRP A 592 16.25 10.32 10.52
C TRP A 592 15.39 9.41 11.39
N HIS A 593 15.69 9.37 12.69
CA HIS A 593 14.82 8.76 13.70
C HIS A 593 13.79 9.80 14.10
N ARG A 594 12.50 9.53 13.86
CA ARG A 594 11.41 10.46 14.12
C ARG A 594 10.65 10.05 15.38
N TYR A 595 10.36 11.03 16.21
CA TYR A 595 9.67 10.88 17.48
C TYR A 595 8.48 11.83 17.48
N THR A 596 7.28 11.30 17.23
CA THR A 596 6.04 12.09 17.17
C THR A 596 5.31 12.01 18.50
N THR A 597 4.78 13.13 18.97
CA THR A 597 4.00 13.27 20.20
C THR A 597 2.66 13.95 19.91
N LEU A 598 1.65 13.65 20.73
CA LEU A 598 0.35 14.34 20.75
C LEU A 598 0.42 15.63 21.56
N ASN A 599 1.50 16.41 21.38
CA ASN A 599 1.66 17.63 22.13
C ASN A 599 0.66 18.69 21.65
N GLU A 600 -0.27 19.06 22.54
CA GLU A 600 -1.25 20.11 22.31
C GLU A 600 -0.87 21.42 23.01
N LYS A 601 0.23 21.44 23.77
CA LYS A 601 0.62 22.55 24.64
C LYS A 601 1.93 23.18 24.18
N PRO A 602 1.96 24.51 23.98
CA PRO A 602 3.19 25.18 23.60
C PRO A 602 4.12 25.39 24.81
N PHE A 603 5.43 25.21 24.59
CA PHE A 603 6.48 25.40 25.60
C PHE A 603 7.57 26.38 25.11
N TYR A 604 8.16 27.15 26.03
CA TYR A 604 9.32 27.99 25.73
C TYR A 604 10.62 27.19 25.69
N VAL A 605 10.73 26.13 26.48
CA VAL A 605 11.97 25.36 26.60
C VAL A 605 11.68 23.89 26.39
N TYR A 606 12.47 23.25 25.54
CA TYR A 606 12.43 21.81 25.33
C TYR A 606 13.74 21.18 25.79
N ARG A 607 13.63 20.03 26.46
CA ARG A 607 14.74 19.21 26.90
C ARG A 607 14.60 17.82 26.31
N MET A 608 15.62 17.42 25.56
CA MET A 608 15.80 16.04 25.13
C MET A 608 16.72 15.34 26.11
N VAL A 609 16.32 14.18 26.63
CA VAL A 609 17.13 13.40 27.56
C VAL A 609 17.57 12.10 26.90
N PHE A 610 18.88 11.93 26.81
CA PHE A 610 19.51 10.75 26.21
C PHE A 610 20.07 9.82 27.28
N LYS A 611 19.87 8.50 27.10
CA LYS A 611 20.42 7.48 28.01
C LYS A 611 20.99 6.28 27.26
N GLY A 612 22.24 5.95 27.57
CA GLY A 612 22.96 4.81 26.99
C GLY A 612 23.13 4.89 25.48
N ASN A 613 23.85 3.93 24.90
CA ASN A 613 24.01 3.81 23.45
C ASN A 613 23.91 2.34 23.00
N TRP A 614 23.90 2.14 21.68
CA TRP A 614 23.79 0.82 21.07
C TRP A 614 25.08 0.01 20.98
N ASN A 615 26.26 0.61 21.24
CA ASN A 615 27.57 -0.05 21.16
C ASN A 615 28.06 -0.65 22.50
N GLY A 616 27.35 -0.40 23.59
CA GLY A 616 27.68 -0.94 24.92
C GLY A 616 28.89 -0.26 25.58
N ASP A 617 28.84 -0.19 26.92
CA ASP A 617 29.83 0.24 27.95
C ASP A 617 30.66 1.52 27.75
N THR A 618 30.60 2.15 26.58
CA THR A 618 31.25 3.43 26.31
C THR A 618 30.32 4.57 26.73
N GLY A 619 30.84 5.59 27.40
CA GLY A 619 30.08 6.79 27.76
C GLY A 619 29.75 7.72 26.58
N LYS A 620 30.02 7.30 25.34
CA LYS A 620 29.90 8.14 24.15
C LYS A 620 28.50 8.05 23.54
N MET A 621 27.84 9.18 23.35
CA MET A 621 26.62 9.32 22.56
C MET A 621 26.88 10.32 21.43
N VAL A 622 26.33 10.06 20.25
CA VAL A 622 26.49 10.94 19.08
C VAL A 622 25.16 11.14 18.37
N VAL A 623 24.84 12.40 18.08
CA VAL A 623 23.73 12.83 17.23
C VAL A 623 24.33 13.78 16.19
N ALA A 624 24.14 13.47 14.91
CA ALA A 624 24.71 14.25 13.81
C ALA A 624 23.91 15.51 13.52
N ASP A 625 22.59 15.44 13.67
CA ASP A 625 21.68 16.52 13.31
C ASP A 625 20.33 16.32 14.03
N TRP A 626 19.52 17.38 14.12
CA TRP A 626 18.15 17.30 14.63
C TRP A 626 17.18 18.19 13.84
N GLU A 627 15.88 17.94 14.01
CA GLU A 627 14.85 18.89 13.64
C GLU A 627 13.76 18.86 14.71
N MET A 628 13.21 20.02 15.05
CA MET A 628 11.98 20.13 15.83
C MET A 628 10.92 20.77 14.94
N VAL A 629 9.80 20.08 14.74
CA VAL A 629 8.75 20.54 13.82
C VAL A 629 7.40 20.70 14.52
N GLU A 630 6.66 21.72 14.11
CA GLU A 630 5.27 21.98 14.51
C GLU A 630 4.31 21.33 13.50
N LEU A 631 3.08 21.05 13.92
CA LEU A 631 2.04 20.56 13.02
C LEU A 631 1.54 21.70 12.13
N ALA A 632 1.65 21.58 10.81
CA ALA A 632 1.15 22.61 9.89
C ALA A 632 -0.33 22.40 9.59
N SER A 633 -0.72 21.18 9.20
CA SER A 633 -2.10 20.78 9.00
C SER A 633 -2.29 19.29 9.26
N GLU A 634 -3.49 18.93 9.71
CA GLU A 634 -3.88 17.55 9.95
C GLU A 634 -5.36 17.41 9.55
N GLU A 635 -5.61 16.80 8.40
CA GLU A 635 -6.95 16.50 7.92
C GLU A 635 -7.15 14.98 7.89
N TYR A 636 -8.08 14.47 8.70
CA TYR A 636 -8.48 13.06 8.65
C TYR A 636 -9.95 12.94 8.25
N THR A 637 -10.23 12.02 7.34
CA THR A 637 -11.62 11.64 7.06
C THR A 637 -12.10 10.55 8.02
N TYR A 638 -11.24 9.59 8.40
CA TYR A 638 -11.51 8.58 9.43
C TYR A 638 -10.22 8.20 10.18
N ARG A 639 -10.26 8.18 11.52
CA ARG A 639 -9.14 7.71 12.35
C ARG A 639 -9.01 6.19 12.21
N ILE A 640 -7.87 5.70 11.69
CA ILE A 640 -7.48 4.31 11.94
C ILE A 640 -7.09 4.24 13.41
N PHE A 641 -7.78 3.40 14.17
CA PHE A 641 -7.64 3.31 15.63
C PHE A 641 -6.19 2.99 16.05
N ASN A 642 -5.76 3.69 17.11
CA ASN A 642 -4.57 3.39 17.90
C ASN A 642 -4.56 1.89 18.30
N GLY A 643 -3.42 1.23 18.13
CA GLY A 643 -3.24 -0.23 18.24
C GLY A 643 -3.40 -0.82 19.66
N THR A 644 -4.06 -0.12 20.57
CA THR A 644 -4.37 -0.62 21.91
C THR A 644 -5.70 -1.40 21.99
N ASP A 645 -6.58 -1.28 21.01
CA ASP A 645 -7.86 -2.03 20.92
C ASP A 645 -7.78 -3.29 20.00
N LEU A 646 -6.57 -3.82 19.75
CA LEU A 646 -6.38 -5.05 18.96
C LEU A 646 -6.52 -6.31 19.85
N ASP A 647 -7.73 -6.55 20.33
CA ASP A 647 -8.10 -7.85 20.89
C ASP A 647 -8.22 -8.90 19.77
N GLU A 648 -7.24 -9.81 19.70
CA GLU A 648 -7.23 -11.16 19.10
C GLU A 648 -7.74 -11.40 17.65
N ALA A 649 -8.24 -10.40 16.92
CA ALA A 649 -8.72 -10.53 15.54
C ALA A 649 -7.93 -9.61 14.61
N GLY A 650 -6.81 -10.15 14.12
CA GLY A 650 -5.92 -9.69 13.05
C GLY A 650 -6.31 -8.43 12.27
N THR A 651 -5.34 -7.50 12.20
CA THR A 651 -5.29 -6.39 11.24
C THR A 651 -5.68 -6.87 9.83
N THR A 652 -6.75 -6.32 9.27
CA THR A 652 -7.30 -6.77 7.97
C THR A 652 -6.80 -6.00 6.75
N ALA A 653 -6.14 -4.84 6.87
CA ALA A 653 -5.42 -4.20 5.75
C ALA A 653 -4.46 -3.06 6.19
N VAL A 654 -3.42 -2.83 5.39
CA VAL A 654 -2.58 -1.62 5.34
C VAL A 654 -2.62 -1.10 3.91
N TRP A 655 -2.82 0.21 3.70
CA TRP A 655 -2.91 0.82 2.38
C TRP A 655 -1.70 1.75 2.14
N ALA A 656 -1.14 1.72 0.93
CA ALA A 656 0.03 2.51 0.52
C ALA A 656 -0.23 3.18 -0.85
N LEU A 657 0.55 4.23 -1.15
CA LEU A 657 0.41 5.05 -2.36
C LEU A 657 0.65 4.28 -3.67
N PRO A 658 0.05 4.72 -4.80
CA PRO A 658 0.28 4.16 -6.14
C PRO A 658 1.75 4.19 -6.61
N ASN A 659 2.60 5.02 -5.98
CA ASN A 659 4.02 5.16 -6.29
C ASN A 659 4.93 4.80 -5.09
N ALA A 660 4.43 4.08 -4.08
CA ALA A 660 5.26 3.57 -2.99
C ALA A 660 6.04 2.32 -3.48
N GLY A 661 7.36 2.45 -3.62
CA GLY A 661 8.22 1.32 -3.99
C GLY A 661 8.20 0.23 -2.92
N ILE A 662 7.80 -0.99 -3.31
CA ILE A 662 7.98 -2.20 -2.50
C ILE A 662 9.30 -2.83 -2.92
N ASP A 663 10.36 -2.56 -2.16
CA ASP A 663 11.46 -3.52 -1.98
C ASP A 663 11.32 -4.17 -0.59
N GLY A 664 10.13 -4.75 -0.42
CA GLY A 664 9.82 -5.87 0.45
C GLY A 664 10.41 -5.82 1.86
N LEU A 665 9.72 -5.17 2.79
CA LEU A 665 9.48 -5.67 4.16
C LEU A 665 8.40 -4.81 4.83
N PHE A 666 7.20 -5.35 4.95
CA PHE A 666 6.23 -4.86 5.93
C PHE A 666 6.61 -5.43 7.29
N TYR A 667 6.78 -4.53 8.24
CA TYR A 667 7.17 -4.83 9.61
C TYR A 667 6.00 -4.49 10.53
N SER A 668 5.48 -5.50 11.21
CA SER A 668 4.47 -5.32 12.26
C SER A 668 5.16 -5.45 13.61
N ALA A 669 5.07 -4.42 14.45
CA ALA A 669 5.55 -4.47 15.82
C ALA A 669 4.49 -5.15 16.68
N ILE A 670 4.66 -6.44 16.97
CA ILE A 670 3.81 -7.18 17.89
C ILE A 670 4.66 -7.55 19.10
N GLY A 671 4.33 -7.00 20.27
CA GLY A 671 5.00 -7.31 21.54
C GLY A 671 6.46 -6.87 21.62
N GLY A 672 6.83 -5.73 21.02
CA GLY A 672 8.19 -5.19 21.04
C GLY A 672 9.18 -5.89 20.11
N ASN A 673 8.71 -6.81 19.25
CA ASN A 673 9.51 -7.42 18.19
C ASN A 673 8.94 -7.04 16.81
N LEU A 674 9.83 -6.66 15.92
CA LEU A 674 9.51 -6.30 14.54
C LEU A 674 9.39 -7.58 13.70
N ASN A 675 8.17 -8.01 13.38
CA ASN A 675 7.93 -9.23 12.62
C ASN A 675 7.82 -8.95 11.12
N LYS A 676 8.55 -9.72 10.31
CA LYS A 676 8.42 -9.71 8.84
C LYS A 676 7.06 -10.29 8.44
N VAL A 677 6.21 -9.50 7.80
CA VAL A 677 4.96 -9.97 7.20
C VAL A 677 5.26 -10.48 5.78
N ASN A 678 5.44 -11.80 5.64
CA ASN A 678 5.46 -12.44 4.32
C ASN A 678 4.01 -12.77 3.92
N ASN A 679 3.35 -11.90 3.16
CA ASN A 679 2.06 -12.25 2.56
C ASN A 679 2.19 -12.27 1.03
N SER A 680 1.90 -13.42 0.42
CA SER A 680 1.98 -13.68 -1.02
C SER A 680 0.86 -13.04 -1.85
N LEU A 681 0.11 -12.10 -1.28
CA LEU A 681 -1.04 -11.43 -1.91
C LEU A 681 -0.72 -10.02 -2.45
N LEU A 682 0.53 -9.57 -2.37
CA LEU A 682 0.96 -8.28 -2.94
C LEU A 682 1.66 -8.50 -4.28
N VAL A 683 1.11 -7.90 -5.35
CA VAL A 683 1.56 -8.06 -6.73
C VAL A 683 2.76 -7.14 -7.01
N SER A 684 3.84 -7.70 -7.57
CA SER A 684 5.06 -6.97 -7.96
C SER A 684 5.01 -6.45 -9.41
N ASP A 685 5.45 -5.21 -9.66
CA ASP A 685 5.76 -4.70 -11.01
C ASP A 685 7.26 -4.31 -11.10
N ASN A 686 7.87 -4.58 -12.26
CA ASN A 686 9.32 -4.52 -12.52
C ASN A 686 9.77 -3.21 -13.20
N ARG A 687 9.06 -2.10 -13.05
CA ARG A 687 9.43 -0.82 -13.70
C ARG A 687 9.25 0.41 -12.80
N LEU A 688 10.04 0.54 -11.74
CA LEU A 688 10.02 1.74 -10.88
C LEU A 688 11.41 2.13 -10.34
N ALA A 689 11.54 3.40 -9.96
CA ALA A 689 12.78 4.11 -9.59
C ALA A 689 13.17 3.99 -8.09
N ASN A 690 14.34 4.56 -7.74
CA ASN A 690 15.26 4.08 -6.69
C ASN A 690 15.10 4.58 -5.23
N GLU A 691 14.01 5.23 -4.80
CA GLU A 691 13.99 5.81 -3.43
C GLU A 691 12.65 5.69 -2.68
N ILE A 692 12.74 5.26 -1.42
CA ILE A 692 11.65 5.21 -0.42
C ILE A 692 11.94 6.32 0.60
N ILE A 693 11.00 7.26 0.76
CA ILE A 693 11.18 8.46 1.60
C ILE A 693 10.52 8.32 2.98
N ASP A 694 9.63 7.33 3.21
CA ASP A 694 8.78 7.35 4.42
C ASP A 694 8.30 5.99 4.95
N ILE A 695 8.35 5.83 6.29
CA ILE A 695 7.60 4.83 7.09
C ILE A 695 7.30 5.49 8.44
N ASN A 696 6.04 5.85 8.69
CA ASN A 696 5.57 6.24 10.02
C ASN A 696 5.13 4.99 10.80
N VAL A 697 5.82 4.67 11.90
CA VAL A 697 5.33 3.72 12.91
C VAL A 697 4.71 4.56 14.02
N ILE A 698 3.38 4.70 14.00
CA ILE A 698 2.62 5.31 15.09
C ILE A 698 2.25 4.16 16.03
N GLN A 699 2.68 4.24 17.29
CA GLN A 699 2.31 3.27 18.33
C GLN A 699 1.13 3.76 19.16
#